data_AF-A0A955XB98-F1
#
_entry.id   AF-A0A955XB98-F1
#
_cell.length_a   1.000
_cell.length_b   1.000
_cell.length_c   1.000
_cell.angle_alpha   90.00
_cell.angle_beta   90.00
_cell.angle_gamma   90.00
#
_symmetry.space_group_name_H-M   'P 1'
#
loop_
_entity.id
_entity.type
_entity.pdbx_description
1 polymer ?
#
loop_
_entity_poly.entity_id
_entity_poly.type
_entity_poly.pdbx_seq_one_letter_code
_entity_poly.pdbx_strand_id
1 'polypeptide(L)'
;MGRVWAVGLVLLAGCGTAVGPDLRAPVDGVQDSLTEAERGLLGSDARLWRTSGTLARCGQWTKAEDYASGRYNVHRYEIGVPAGGTLELSLARVAGDLQPALLVASREGAWALDPSGAGAVPGVSARRTTSGRGRDREVVTIESTRDLRLDVYVTAWPVVDARFAASLGRDVKYQLVAQHRCPTEVPAGAWEAVHDGLGQGGASIPRAGLANPTLEGALGVAVEPYGTVVTARGRELVSGTVSHFGGPRDTGVGPSETGAITGEVLRDLNDPLDPDPATVAARPEDYFYVAMRFDYTNVGRAFWRTARLLVVAPETGRAVVVRPVDWGPNTRTGRIIDLSPQAVKELGVATDDAVLVAFAAAGTPLGVVQGDLPPVEPPPPEEPPPPEEPPPDACPADVVCPTALPFEHRASTRGAARDAFDRYACAPDTDESGPEVVYRVDVPVQGLLTVSLFEGPADVDVDVHILSDLDPSACLDRGHEHSARLVAPGRYWVVVDSWVGRDGTEYSGDYAVRLNLITADAFTAQGLSATAAGPALHAFDLAWQEGQTTRLQYAVLDFSRRSTQERLWVLDLSTGAVQFKLHASHGRESGNPSDLAVSDRFSNQEGSNRSSLGLAKTAETYSGTHGYSLRLDGLEPGYNDNMRARAIVFHGASYARAEVAASQGYLGRSLGCPAVDDRVSAALIDAIAGGTLVFSWYPDGDWSQSSRYLR
;
A
#
# COMPACT_ATOMS: atom_id res chain seq x y z
N MET A 1 30.63 70.42 -16.86
CA MET A 1 30.15 69.87 -18.15
C MET A 1 29.73 68.44 -17.84
N GLY A 2 28.48 68.16 -17.44
CA GLY A 2 27.25 68.29 -18.22
C GLY A 2 27.12 67.00 -19.05
N ARG A 3 26.08 66.16 -18.99
CA ARG A 3 24.63 66.25 -18.73
C ARG A 3 24.12 64.78 -18.64
N VAL A 4 22.96 64.34 -18.16
CA VAL A 4 21.74 64.87 -17.51
C VAL A 4 20.95 63.64 -16.98
N TRP A 5 20.02 63.94 -16.06
CA TRP A 5 19.17 63.12 -15.21
C TRP A 5 18.00 62.32 -15.83
N ALA A 6 17.58 61.28 -15.08
CA ALA A 6 16.20 60.76 -14.80
C ALA A 6 15.42 60.05 -15.95
N VAL A 7 14.47 59.11 -15.76
CA VAL A 7 13.43 58.80 -14.75
C VAL A 7 12.96 57.32 -14.95
N GLY A 8 12.56 56.60 -13.88
CA GLY A 8 11.26 55.87 -13.86
C GLY A 8 11.11 54.35 -14.12
N LEU A 9 10.70 53.64 -13.05
CA LEU A 9 9.53 52.73 -12.93
C LEU A 9 9.48 51.30 -13.56
N VAL A 10 9.50 50.30 -12.68
CA VAL A 10 8.73 49.01 -12.55
C VAL A 10 8.05 48.36 -13.78
N LEU A 11 8.40 47.07 -14.05
CA LEU A 11 7.46 45.92 -14.17
C LEU A 11 8.18 44.57 -14.40
N LEU A 12 7.59 43.50 -13.86
CA LEU A 12 8.00 42.09 -13.83
C LEU A 12 7.94 41.36 -15.19
N ALA A 13 8.94 40.49 -15.47
CA ALA A 13 8.81 39.14 -16.06
C ALA A 13 10.22 38.49 -16.03
N GLY A 14 10.46 37.34 -15.37
CA GLY A 14 10.06 36.01 -15.83
C GLY A 14 11.24 35.34 -16.55
N CYS A 15 12.17 34.72 -15.81
CA CYS A 15 13.27 33.93 -16.37
C CYS A 15 13.07 32.45 -16.03
N GLY A 16 13.15 31.62 -17.07
CA GLY A 16 12.64 30.26 -17.12
C GLY A 16 13.31 29.28 -16.17
N THR A 17 12.48 28.38 -15.66
CA THR A 17 12.85 27.17 -14.93
C THR A 17 13.46 26.15 -15.90
N ALA A 18 14.65 25.66 -15.58
CA ALA A 18 15.16 24.40 -16.08
C ALA A 18 14.38 23.26 -15.39
N VAL A 19 13.71 22.44 -16.20
CA VAL A 19 12.91 21.28 -15.77
C VAL A 19 13.83 20.05 -15.76
N GLY A 20 13.71 19.23 -14.70
CA GLY A 20 14.35 17.91 -14.56
C GLY A 20 13.82 16.87 -15.55
N PRO A 21 14.37 15.64 -15.52
CA PRO A 21 14.76 14.90 -16.71
C PRO A 21 13.58 14.55 -17.63
N ASP A 22 13.82 14.79 -18.92
CA ASP A 22 13.09 14.21 -20.04
C ASP A 22 12.79 12.73 -19.78
N LEU A 23 11.50 12.41 -19.67
CA LEU A 23 11.00 11.14 -20.15
C LEU A 23 11.41 11.09 -21.62
N ARG A 24 12.35 10.19 -21.96
CA ARG A 24 12.82 9.99 -23.34
C ARG A 24 11.63 10.09 -24.29
N ALA A 25 11.72 11.01 -25.24
CA ALA A 25 10.93 10.95 -26.46
C ALA A 25 10.98 9.51 -27.00
N PRO A 26 9.86 8.95 -27.49
CA PRO A 26 9.93 7.68 -28.19
C PRO A 26 10.95 7.82 -29.32
N VAL A 27 11.83 6.83 -29.40
CA VAL A 27 12.64 6.54 -30.58
C VAL A 27 11.73 6.62 -31.81
N ASP A 28 12.17 7.37 -32.81
CA ASP A 28 11.50 7.49 -34.11
C ASP A 28 11.06 6.11 -34.61
N GLY A 29 9.75 5.88 -34.66
CA GLY A 29 9.23 4.55 -34.97
C GLY A 29 7.72 4.38 -34.85
N VAL A 30 6.91 5.39 -35.15
CA VAL A 30 5.47 5.17 -35.40
C VAL A 30 5.08 6.01 -36.60
N GLN A 31 4.51 5.38 -37.62
CA GLN A 31 4.01 6.04 -38.83
C GLN A 31 3.10 7.23 -38.44
N ASP A 32 3.47 8.45 -38.88
CA ASP A 32 2.63 9.66 -38.79
C ASP A 32 1.32 9.53 -39.61
N SER A 33 1.20 8.48 -40.43
CA SER A 33 -0.02 8.19 -41.19
C SER A 33 -1.03 7.38 -40.37
N LEU A 34 -2.30 7.78 -40.45
CA LEU A 34 -3.44 6.98 -39.98
C LEU A 34 -3.54 5.66 -40.76
N THR A 35 -3.85 4.58 -40.07
CA THR A 35 -4.32 3.33 -40.68
C THR A 35 -5.64 3.54 -41.42
N GLU A 36 -6.05 2.60 -42.26
CA GLU A 36 -7.34 2.67 -42.95
C GLU A 36 -8.52 2.69 -41.98
N ALA A 37 -8.46 1.87 -40.93
CA ALA A 37 -9.46 1.84 -39.85
C ALA A 37 -9.56 3.18 -39.11
N GLU A 38 -8.42 3.76 -38.69
CA GLU A 38 -8.40 5.06 -38.01
C GLU A 38 -8.85 6.20 -38.93
N ARG A 39 -8.54 6.15 -40.23
CA ARG A 39 -9.01 7.13 -41.21
C ARG A 39 -10.53 7.06 -41.39
N GLY A 40 -11.10 5.85 -41.35
CA GLY A 40 -12.54 5.64 -41.37
C GLY A 40 -13.24 6.23 -40.13
N LEU A 41 -12.60 6.14 -38.96
CA LEU A 41 -13.13 6.65 -37.69
C LEU A 41 -12.93 8.17 -37.52
N LEU A 42 -11.70 8.66 -37.71
CA LEU A 42 -11.28 10.00 -37.35
C LEU A 42 -11.20 10.97 -38.54
N GLY A 43 -11.33 10.48 -39.77
CA GLY A 43 -11.10 11.29 -40.97
C GLY A 43 -9.62 11.53 -41.26
N SER A 44 -9.32 12.05 -42.45
CA SER A 44 -7.94 12.25 -42.93
C SER A 44 -7.18 13.36 -42.22
N ASP A 45 -7.88 14.31 -41.60
CA ASP A 45 -7.29 15.52 -41.03
C ASP A 45 -6.86 15.34 -39.56
N ALA A 46 -7.17 14.18 -38.96
CA ALA A 46 -6.79 13.86 -37.60
C ALA A 46 -5.27 13.68 -37.46
N ARG A 47 -4.70 14.31 -36.44
CA ARG A 47 -3.28 14.19 -36.07
C ARG A 47 -3.20 13.38 -34.79
N LEU A 48 -3.02 12.08 -34.97
CA LEU A 48 -3.09 11.08 -33.91
C LEU A 48 -1.73 10.84 -33.26
N TRP A 49 -1.68 10.97 -31.95
CA TRP A 49 -0.60 10.42 -31.14
C TRP A 49 -0.99 9.03 -30.66
N ARG A 50 -0.18 8.01 -30.97
CA ARG A 50 -0.36 6.66 -30.44
C ARG A 50 0.57 6.48 -29.25
N THR A 51 -0.01 6.17 -28.10
CA THR A 51 0.81 5.94 -26.92
C THR A 51 1.42 4.53 -26.99
N SER A 52 2.67 4.36 -26.54
CA SER A 52 3.30 3.04 -26.41
C SER A 52 2.84 2.26 -25.17
N GLY A 53 2.00 2.88 -24.32
CA GLY A 53 1.48 2.25 -23.11
C GLY A 53 0.11 1.63 -23.36
N THR A 54 -0.02 0.33 -23.12
CA THR A 54 -1.32 -0.28 -22.89
C THR A 54 -1.80 0.14 -21.50
N LEU A 55 -3.03 0.60 -21.40
CA LEU A 55 -3.65 0.94 -20.13
C LEU A 55 -3.84 -0.34 -19.31
N ALA A 56 -3.55 -0.27 -18.01
CA ALA A 56 -3.68 -1.42 -17.12
C ALA A 56 -5.05 -2.08 -17.27
N ARG A 57 -5.05 -3.41 -17.45
CA ARG A 57 -6.25 -4.19 -17.75
C ARG A 57 -7.23 -4.25 -16.58
N CYS A 58 -6.84 -3.94 -15.34
CA CYS A 58 -7.72 -3.89 -14.16
C CYS A 58 -7.25 -2.81 -13.17
N GLY A 59 -8.12 -2.37 -12.26
CA GLY A 59 -7.81 -1.37 -11.23
C GLY A 59 -8.06 0.08 -11.65
N GLN A 60 -7.62 1.03 -10.83
CA GLN A 60 -7.72 2.47 -11.14
C GLN A 60 -6.37 3.01 -11.58
N TRP A 61 -6.35 3.78 -12.67
CA TRP A 61 -5.17 4.53 -13.07
C TRP A 61 -5.55 5.93 -13.55
N THR A 62 -4.56 6.82 -13.56
CA THR A 62 -4.73 8.23 -13.89
C THR A 62 -3.60 8.68 -14.81
N LYS A 63 -3.96 9.41 -15.87
CA LYS A 63 -3.05 9.96 -16.86
C LYS A 63 -3.30 11.46 -17.03
N ALA A 64 -2.24 12.24 -16.90
CA ALA A 64 -2.24 13.64 -17.30
C ALA A 64 -2.09 13.71 -18.83
N GLU A 65 -3.06 14.35 -19.48
CA GLU A 65 -3.06 14.61 -20.91
C GLU A 65 -2.58 16.03 -21.15
N ASP A 66 -1.50 16.16 -21.91
CA ASP A 66 -0.90 17.44 -22.24
C ASP A 66 -0.75 17.58 -23.75
N TYR A 67 -1.45 18.57 -24.33
CA TYR A 67 -1.42 18.88 -25.75
C TYR A 67 -0.46 20.04 -26.07
N ALA A 68 0.45 20.39 -25.16
CA ALA A 68 1.37 21.52 -25.30
C ALA A 68 2.28 21.47 -26.55
N SER A 69 2.50 20.28 -27.14
CA SER A 69 3.24 20.16 -28.41
C SER A 69 2.51 20.84 -29.58
N GLY A 70 1.17 20.89 -29.55
CA GLY A 70 0.31 21.34 -30.65
C GLY A 70 0.39 20.48 -31.92
N ARG A 71 1.19 19.41 -31.93
CA ARG A 71 1.38 18.52 -33.10
C ARG A 71 0.19 17.62 -33.31
N TYR A 72 -0.41 17.14 -32.22
CA TYR A 72 -1.50 16.17 -32.22
C TYR A 72 -2.78 16.80 -31.65
N ASN A 73 -3.92 16.38 -32.18
CA ASN A 73 -5.24 16.82 -31.69
C ASN A 73 -6.09 15.64 -31.17
N VAL A 74 -5.57 14.42 -31.25
CA VAL A 74 -6.17 13.20 -30.69
C VAL A 74 -5.06 12.33 -30.11
N HIS A 75 -5.26 11.83 -28.89
CA HIS A 75 -4.40 10.81 -28.29
C HIS A 75 -5.15 9.47 -28.27
N ARG A 76 -4.48 8.37 -28.66
CA ARG A 76 -5.05 7.01 -28.69
C ARG A 76 -4.37 6.13 -27.66
N TYR A 77 -5.20 5.57 -26.79
CA TYR A 77 -4.81 4.57 -25.80
C TYR A 77 -5.42 3.22 -26.12
N GLU A 78 -4.71 2.15 -25.75
CA GLU A 78 -5.14 0.78 -25.96
C GLU A 78 -5.51 0.18 -24.60
N ILE A 79 -6.70 -0.42 -24.46
CA ILE A 79 -7.16 -1.03 -23.21
C ILE A 79 -7.72 -2.43 -23.47
N GLY A 80 -7.33 -3.40 -22.64
CA GLY A 80 -8.00 -4.69 -22.57
C GLY A 80 -9.21 -4.62 -21.65
N VAL A 81 -10.33 -5.20 -22.04
CA VAL A 81 -11.55 -5.36 -21.22
C VAL A 81 -11.88 -6.86 -21.19
N PRO A 82 -11.72 -7.55 -20.04
CA PRO A 82 -12.07 -8.96 -19.94
C PRO A 82 -13.59 -9.17 -19.93
N ALA A 83 -14.01 -10.38 -20.25
CA ALA A 83 -15.39 -10.82 -20.12
C ALA A 83 -15.90 -10.59 -18.69
N GLY A 84 -17.06 -9.97 -18.53
CA GLY A 84 -17.64 -9.63 -17.23
C GLY A 84 -17.00 -8.41 -16.54
N GLY A 85 -16.02 -7.74 -17.17
CA GLY A 85 -15.41 -6.52 -16.66
C GLY A 85 -16.25 -5.26 -16.91
N THR A 86 -16.16 -4.30 -16.00
CA THR A 86 -16.74 -2.95 -16.13
C THR A 86 -15.65 -1.90 -16.07
N LEU A 87 -15.56 -1.06 -17.09
CA LEU A 87 -14.59 0.02 -17.23
C LEU A 87 -15.31 1.38 -17.23
N GLU A 88 -15.00 2.24 -16.26
CA GLU A 88 -15.41 3.65 -16.26
C GLU A 88 -14.22 4.53 -16.67
N LEU A 89 -14.39 5.32 -17.72
CA LEU A 89 -13.44 6.32 -18.18
C LEU A 89 -13.98 7.71 -17.85
N SER A 90 -13.17 8.54 -17.20
CA SER A 90 -13.49 9.92 -16.84
C SER A 90 -12.40 10.85 -17.35
N LEU A 91 -12.75 11.82 -18.20
CA LEU A 91 -11.84 12.83 -18.71
C LEU A 91 -12.24 14.20 -18.17
N ALA A 92 -11.43 14.77 -17.28
CA ALA A 92 -11.68 16.07 -16.65
C ALA A 92 -10.72 17.15 -17.16
N ARG A 93 -11.22 18.37 -17.37
CA ARG A 93 -10.43 19.54 -17.77
C ARG A 93 -9.67 20.11 -16.59
N VAL A 94 -8.36 20.17 -16.75
CA VAL A 94 -7.41 20.72 -15.77
C VAL A 94 -7.01 22.14 -16.16
N ALA A 95 -6.81 22.40 -17.47
CA ALA A 95 -6.49 23.73 -18.00
C ALA A 95 -7.02 23.92 -19.43
N GLY A 96 -7.16 25.19 -19.84
CA GLY A 96 -7.78 25.60 -21.09
C GLY A 96 -9.31 25.59 -21.04
N ASP A 97 -9.95 25.98 -22.16
CA ASP A 97 -11.41 26.18 -22.22
C ASP A 97 -12.14 25.11 -23.05
N LEU A 98 -11.41 24.19 -23.70
CA LEU A 98 -12.01 23.21 -24.60
C LEU A 98 -12.65 22.06 -23.82
N GLN A 99 -13.88 21.71 -24.21
CA GLN A 99 -14.70 20.69 -23.56
C GLN A 99 -14.16 19.27 -23.86
N PRO A 100 -13.87 18.44 -22.86
CA PRO A 100 -13.28 17.11 -23.05
C PRO A 100 -14.22 16.18 -23.81
N ALA A 101 -13.67 15.28 -24.65
CA ALA A 101 -14.42 14.25 -25.38
C ALA A 101 -13.71 12.90 -25.34
N LEU A 102 -14.50 11.83 -25.13
CA LEU A 102 -14.06 10.43 -25.15
C LEU A 102 -14.83 9.66 -26.23
N LEU A 103 -14.08 8.95 -27.07
CA LEU A 103 -14.61 8.03 -28.09
C LEU A 103 -13.94 6.66 -27.95
N VAL A 104 -14.64 5.60 -28.30
CA VAL A 104 -14.14 4.23 -28.11
C VAL A 104 -14.41 3.38 -29.34
N ALA A 105 -13.40 2.69 -29.86
CA ALA A 105 -13.56 1.78 -30.99
C ALA A 105 -12.90 0.42 -30.74
N SER A 106 -13.27 -0.59 -31.51
CA SER A 106 -12.51 -1.84 -31.60
C SER A 106 -11.27 -1.66 -32.50
N ARG A 107 -10.34 -2.61 -32.42
CA ARG A 107 -9.13 -2.62 -33.26
C ARG A 107 -9.42 -2.72 -34.75
N GLU A 108 -10.54 -3.33 -35.09
CA GLU A 108 -10.99 -3.52 -36.46
C GLU A 108 -11.66 -2.26 -37.04
N GLY A 109 -11.75 -1.17 -36.28
CA GLY A 109 -12.27 0.11 -36.77
C GLY A 109 -13.79 0.27 -36.61
N ALA A 110 -14.43 -0.43 -35.67
CA ALA A 110 -15.86 -0.29 -35.38
C ALA A 110 -16.08 0.51 -34.08
N TRP A 111 -17.04 1.45 -34.08
CA TRP A 111 -17.35 2.23 -32.87
C TRP A 111 -18.00 1.35 -31.79
N ALA A 112 -17.38 1.32 -30.62
CA ALA A 112 -18.00 0.90 -29.36
C ALA A 112 -18.76 2.07 -28.71
N LEU A 113 -18.24 3.29 -28.85
CA LEU A 113 -18.91 4.54 -28.51
C LEU A 113 -18.47 5.64 -29.49
N ASP A 114 -19.39 6.04 -30.37
CA ASP A 114 -19.18 7.10 -31.35
C ASP A 114 -19.51 8.51 -30.78
N PRO A 115 -19.36 9.58 -31.58
CA PRO A 115 -19.73 10.94 -31.17
C PRO A 115 -21.22 11.13 -30.84
N SER A 116 -22.12 10.33 -31.42
CA SER A 116 -23.55 10.36 -31.11
C SER A 116 -23.91 9.61 -29.82
N GLY A 117 -22.99 8.77 -29.34
CA GLY A 117 -23.19 7.89 -28.19
C GLY A 117 -23.68 6.49 -28.56
N ALA A 118 -23.63 6.12 -29.84
CA ALA A 118 -23.99 4.79 -30.34
C ALA A 118 -22.74 3.92 -30.57
N GLY A 119 -22.93 2.60 -30.51
CA GLY A 119 -21.88 1.63 -30.82
C GLY A 119 -22.49 0.31 -31.27
N ALA A 120 -21.73 -0.46 -32.06
CA ALA A 120 -22.19 -1.70 -32.67
C ALA A 120 -21.20 -2.87 -32.50
N VAL A 121 -20.23 -2.75 -31.58
CA VAL A 121 -19.27 -3.83 -31.32
C VAL A 121 -19.96 -4.96 -30.55
N PRO A 122 -20.06 -6.18 -31.09
CA PRO A 122 -20.74 -7.28 -30.42
C PRO A 122 -20.08 -7.63 -29.08
N GLY A 123 -20.90 -7.79 -28.04
CA GLY A 123 -20.43 -8.10 -26.68
C GLY A 123 -19.79 -6.92 -25.96
N VAL A 124 -20.00 -5.69 -26.43
CA VAL A 124 -19.65 -4.45 -25.72
C VAL A 124 -20.89 -3.60 -25.54
N SER A 125 -21.13 -3.16 -24.31
CA SER A 125 -22.11 -2.13 -23.98
C SER A 125 -21.33 -0.91 -23.51
N ALA A 126 -21.31 0.16 -24.30
CA ALA A 126 -20.68 1.42 -23.89
C ALA A 126 -21.72 2.53 -23.84
N ARG A 127 -21.67 3.34 -22.78
CA ARG A 127 -22.62 4.44 -22.55
C ARG A 127 -21.89 5.67 -22.04
N ARG A 128 -22.18 6.82 -22.66
CA ARG A 128 -21.80 8.12 -22.11
C ARG A 128 -22.71 8.45 -20.93
N THR A 129 -22.18 8.40 -19.72
CA THR A 129 -22.92 8.68 -18.47
C THR A 129 -22.94 10.16 -18.15
N THR A 130 -21.84 10.87 -18.44
CA THR A 130 -21.74 12.34 -18.41
C THR A 130 -21.14 12.82 -19.71
N SER A 131 -21.80 13.76 -20.40
CA SER A 131 -21.24 14.37 -21.61
C SER A 131 -20.37 15.57 -21.26
N GLY A 132 -19.18 15.66 -21.86
CA GLY A 132 -18.32 16.83 -21.76
C GLY A 132 -18.89 18.08 -22.44
N ARG A 133 -19.91 17.94 -23.29
CA ARG A 133 -20.58 19.08 -23.94
C ARG A 133 -21.15 20.05 -22.90
N GLY A 134 -20.67 21.29 -22.95
CA GLY A 134 -21.02 22.35 -21.99
C GLY A 134 -20.45 22.16 -20.58
N ARG A 135 -19.55 21.19 -20.38
CA ARG A 135 -19.00 20.83 -19.06
C ARG A 135 -17.47 20.78 -19.08
N ASP A 136 -16.89 20.56 -17.92
CA ASP A 136 -15.46 20.34 -17.70
C ASP A 136 -15.12 18.85 -17.58
N ARG A 137 -16.09 17.94 -17.70
CA ARG A 137 -15.88 16.50 -17.52
C ARG A 137 -16.76 15.66 -18.44
N GLU A 138 -16.16 14.62 -19.03
CA GLU A 138 -16.85 13.54 -19.75
C GLU A 138 -16.65 12.21 -19.02
N VAL A 139 -17.70 11.40 -18.90
CA VAL A 139 -17.65 10.06 -18.30
C VAL A 139 -18.31 9.05 -19.22
N VAL A 140 -17.63 7.93 -19.46
CA VAL A 140 -18.05 6.81 -20.29
C VAL A 140 -17.92 5.53 -19.48
N THR A 141 -18.97 4.71 -19.47
CA THR A 141 -18.95 3.36 -18.86
C THR A 141 -18.99 2.32 -19.96
N ILE A 142 -18.19 1.28 -19.85
CA ILE A 142 -18.04 0.19 -20.81
C ILE A 142 -18.15 -1.14 -20.06
N GLU A 143 -18.98 -2.03 -20.55
CA GLU A 143 -19.10 -3.40 -20.07
C GLU A 143 -18.82 -4.34 -21.24
N SER A 144 -18.17 -5.46 -20.97
CA SER A 144 -17.96 -6.48 -21.99
C SER A 144 -18.38 -7.87 -21.54
N THR A 145 -18.97 -8.64 -22.45
CA THR A 145 -19.33 -10.05 -22.21
C THR A 145 -18.29 -11.03 -22.74
N ARG A 146 -17.18 -10.53 -23.30
CA ARG A 146 -16.08 -11.32 -23.84
C ARG A 146 -14.77 -10.54 -23.74
N ASP A 147 -13.65 -11.23 -23.81
CA ASP A 147 -12.35 -10.57 -23.83
C ASP A 147 -12.17 -9.74 -25.10
N LEU A 148 -11.83 -8.45 -24.91
CA LEU A 148 -11.68 -7.49 -25.99
C LEU A 148 -10.53 -6.53 -25.76
N ARG A 149 -9.97 -6.03 -26.86
CA ARG A 149 -9.09 -4.86 -26.85
C ARG A 149 -9.80 -3.72 -27.56
N LEU A 150 -9.88 -2.59 -26.87
CA LEU A 150 -10.50 -1.37 -27.34
C LEU A 150 -9.47 -0.25 -27.46
N ASP A 151 -9.73 0.66 -28.39
CA ASP A 151 -9.00 1.91 -28.56
C ASP A 151 -9.82 3.05 -27.97
N VAL A 152 -9.23 3.77 -27.03
CA VAL A 152 -9.81 4.97 -26.40
C VAL A 152 -9.16 6.19 -27.03
N TYR A 153 -9.98 7.04 -27.65
CA TYR A 153 -9.56 8.29 -28.25
C TYR A 153 -9.93 9.46 -27.33
N VAL A 154 -8.91 10.25 -26.99
CA VAL A 154 -8.99 11.39 -26.09
C VAL A 154 -8.79 12.67 -26.89
N THR A 155 -9.74 13.58 -26.82
CA THR A 155 -9.73 14.86 -27.55
C THR A 155 -10.71 15.87 -26.92
N ALA A 156 -11.14 16.87 -27.67
CA ALA A 156 -12.17 17.83 -27.28
C ALA A 156 -13.35 17.85 -28.25
N TRP A 157 -14.56 18.17 -27.76
CA TRP A 157 -15.76 18.25 -28.59
C TRP A 157 -15.65 19.18 -29.81
N PRO A 158 -15.03 20.38 -29.71
CA PRO A 158 -14.82 21.22 -30.88
C PRO A 158 -13.95 20.58 -31.97
N VAL A 159 -13.04 19.68 -31.61
CA VAL A 159 -12.26 18.89 -32.57
C VAL A 159 -13.14 17.84 -33.22
N VAL A 160 -13.96 17.12 -32.44
CA VAL A 160 -14.92 16.14 -32.96
C VAL A 160 -15.93 16.80 -33.91
N ASP A 161 -16.49 17.96 -33.54
CA ASP A 161 -17.48 18.71 -34.34
C ASP A 161 -16.88 19.21 -35.66
N ALA A 162 -15.60 19.57 -35.65
CA ALA A 162 -14.84 19.93 -36.85
C ALA A 162 -14.32 18.72 -37.63
N ARG A 163 -14.85 17.51 -37.38
CA ARG A 163 -14.40 16.25 -38.00
C ARG A 163 -12.88 16.05 -37.89
N PHE A 164 -12.36 16.35 -36.71
CA PHE A 164 -10.94 16.25 -36.34
C PHE A 164 -9.98 17.15 -37.14
N ALA A 165 -10.49 18.13 -37.89
CA ALA A 165 -9.65 19.09 -38.60
C ALA A 165 -9.13 20.22 -37.68
N ALA A 166 -9.84 20.52 -36.59
CA ALA A 166 -9.45 21.59 -35.67
C ALA A 166 -8.23 21.22 -34.81
N SER A 167 -7.41 22.22 -34.49
CA SER A 167 -6.28 22.09 -33.56
C SER A 167 -6.73 22.29 -32.12
N LEU A 168 -6.07 21.63 -31.18
CA LEU A 168 -6.15 21.94 -29.75
C LEU A 168 -5.14 23.04 -29.40
N GLY A 169 -5.52 23.94 -28.48
CA GLY A 169 -4.60 24.92 -27.90
C GLY A 169 -3.51 24.23 -27.08
N ARG A 170 -2.32 24.83 -27.02
CA ARG A 170 -1.18 24.30 -26.23
C ARG A 170 -1.37 24.40 -24.72
N ASP A 171 -2.39 25.14 -24.31
CA ASP A 171 -2.83 25.35 -22.94
C ASP A 171 -3.83 24.28 -22.47
N VAL A 172 -4.33 23.43 -23.38
CA VAL A 172 -5.32 22.39 -23.08
C VAL A 172 -4.67 21.26 -22.29
N LYS A 173 -5.18 21.02 -21.08
CA LYS A 173 -4.77 19.91 -20.22
C LYS A 173 -5.98 19.16 -19.70
N TYR A 174 -5.95 17.84 -19.81
CA TYR A 174 -6.97 16.96 -19.21
C TYR A 174 -6.35 15.99 -18.21
N GLN A 175 -7.19 15.42 -17.36
CA GLN A 175 -6.87 14.28 -16.53
C GLN A 175 -7.81 13.13 -16.94
N LEU A 176 -7.24 12.09 -17.53
CA LEU A 176 -7.93 10.85 -17.83
C LEU A 176 -7.80 9.92 -16.62
N VAL A 177 -8.92 9.50 -16.06
CA VAL A 177 -9.01 8.46 -15.03
C VAL A 177 -9.74 7.29 -15.63
N ALA A 178 -9.21 6.08 -15.49
CA ALA A 178 -9.96 4.88 -15.76
C ALA A 178 -10.07 4.05 -14.48
N GLN A 179 -11.27 3.59 -14.19
CA GLN A 179 -11.57 2.68 -13.11
C GLN A 179 -12.12 1.39 -13.71
N HIS A 180 -11.30 0.35 -13.71
CA HIS A 180 -11.62 -0.93 -14.32
C HIS A 180 -11.83 -2.01 -13.25
N ARG A 181 -13.06 -2.50 -13.14
CA ARG A 181 -13.45 -3.60 -12.26
C ARG A 181 -13.47 -4.90 -13.08
N CYS A 182 -12.49 -5.76 -12.88
CA CYS A 182 -12.45 -7.08 -13.48
C CYS A 182 -13.19 -8.11 -12.61
N PRO A 183 -13.62 -9.27 -13.16
CA PRO A 183 -14.16 -10.36 -12.37
C PRO A 183 -13.18 -10.76 -11.26
N THR A 184 -13.69 -10.96 -10.06
CA THR A 184 -12.87 -11.19 -8.85
C THR A 184 -12.52 -12.66 -8.61
N GLU A 185 -13.04 -13.59 -9.41
CA GLU A 185 -12.81 -15.03 -9.25
C GLU A 185 -11.90 -15.60 -10.34
N VAL A 186 -10.84 -16.29 -9.94
CA VAL A 186 -9.95 -17.04 -10.84
C VAL A 186 -10.70 -18.27 -11.36
N PRO A 187 -10.75 -18.50 -12.68
CA PRO A 187 -11.40 -19.69 -13.25
C PRO A 187 -10.80 -20.99 -12.71
N ALA A 188 -11.67 -22.00 -12.58
CA ALA A 188 -11.30 -23.38 -12.26
C ALA A 188 -10.25 -23.90 -13.25
N GLY A 189 -9.26 -24.66 -12.77
CA GLY A 189 -8.24 -25.23 -13.64
C GLY A 189 -7.62 -26.52 -13.12
N ALA A 190 -6.56 -26.94 -13.81
CA ALA A 190 -5.72 -28.05 -13.39
C ALA A 190 -4.65 -27.62 -12.37
N TRP A 191 -4.50 -26.31 -12.20
CA TRP A 191 -3.48 -25.70 -11.35
C TRP A 191 -3.74 -25.97 -9.88
N GLU A 192 -5.01 -26.13 -9.46
CA GLU A 192 -5.38 -26.47 -8.08
C GLU A 192 -4.74 -27.78 -7.61
N ALA A 193 -4.48 -28.72 -8.52
CA ALA A 193 -3.92 -30.03 -8.21
C ALA A 193 -2.40 -30.03 -8.01
N VAL A 194 -1.70 -29.02 -8.54
CA VAL A 194 -0.23 -28.90 -8.44
C VAL A 194 0.22 -27.81 -7.48
N HIS A 195 -0.72 -27.02 -6.91
CA HIS A 195 -0.43 -25.99 -5.91
C HIS A 195 0.12 -26.58 -4.61
N ASP A 196 1.16 -25.95 -4.06
CA ASP A 196 1.82 -26.37 -2.81
C ASP A 196 2.08 -25.18 -1.86
N GLY A 197 1.26 -24.13 -1.96
CA GLY A 197 1.27 -23.01 -1.03
C GLY A 197 2.35 -21.95 -1.26
N LEU A 198 2.46 -21.03 -0.30
CA LEU A 198 3.39 -19.90 -0.35
C LEU A 198 4.76 -20.19 0.29
N GLY A 199 4.91 -21.33 0.95
CA GLY A 199 6.16 -21.76 1.58
C GLY A 199 6.46 -23.21 1.27
N GLN A 200 7.72 -23.53 0.99
CA GLN A 200 8.17 -24.89 0.70
C GLN A 200 9.60 -25.07 1.20
N GLY A 201 9.85 -26.09 2.03
CA GLY A 201 11.20 -26.43 2.51
C GLY A 201 11.96 -25.30 3.22
N GLY A 202 11.24 -24.38 3.88
CA GLY A 202 11.81 -23.19 4.54
C GLY A 202 11.98 -21.97 3.62
N ALA A 203 11.71 -22.11 2.32
CA ALA A 203 11.62 -21.00 1.39
C ALA A 203 10.21 -20.40 1.39
N SER A 204 10.09 -19.15 0.97
CA SER A 204 8.81 -18.46 0.80
C SER A 204 8.73 -17.76 -0.55
N ILE A 205 7.53 -17.65 -1.12
CA ILE A 205 7.28 -16.78 -2.27
C ILE A 205 7.40 -15.32 -1.82
N PRO A 206 8.31 -14.51 -2.41
CA PRO A 206 8.47 -13.09 -2.14
C PRO A 206 7.17 -12.31 -2.34
N ARG A 207 6.81 -11.46 -1.39
CA ARG A 207 5.55 -10.70 -1.36
C ARG A 207 5.63 -9.53 -0.39
N ALA A 208 4.82 -8.50 -0.60
CA ALA A 208 4.85 -7.26 0.16
C ALA A 208 4.89 -7.50 1.68
N GLY A 209 5.86 -6.87 2.34
CA GLY A 209 6.05 -6.98 3.79
C GLY A 209 6.84 -8.22 4.25
N LEU A 210 7.16 -9.17 3.36
CA LEU A 210 8.04 -10.29 3.70
C LEU A 210 9.50 -9.83 3.71
N ALA A 211 10.22 -10.08 4.81
CA ALA A 211 11.66 -9.84 4.89
C ALA A 211 12.42 -10.67 3.85
N ASN A 212 13.36 -10.04 3.16
CA ASN A 212 14.20 -10.72 2.16
C ASN A 212 15.65 -10.25 2.28
N PRO A 213 16.49 -10.97 3.05
CA PRO A 213 17.88 -10.58 3.28
C PRO A 213 18.72 -10.57 1.99
N THR A 214 18.38 -11.37 0.97
CA THR A 214 19.02 -11.26 -0.36
C THR A 214 18.75 -9.89 -0.98
N LEU A 215 17.49 -9.43 -0.92
CA LEU A 215 17.08 -8.13 -1.44
C LEU A 215 17.69 -6.98 -0.64
N GLU A 216 17.82 -7.13 0.66
CA GLU A 216 18.49 -6.18 1.54
C GLU A 216 19.96 -6.02 1.15
N GLY A 217 20.69 -7.13 1.04
CA GLY A 217 22.10 -7.11 0.66
C GLY A 217 22.35 -6.60 -0.76
N ALA A 218 21.43 -6.85 -1.69
CA ALA A 218 21.57 -6.46 -3.09
C ALA A 218 21.16 -5.02 -3.39
N LEU A 219 20.04 -4.55 -2.83
CA LEU A 219 19.44 -3.25 -3.17
C LEU A 219 19.19 -2.34 -1.97
N GLY A 220 19.52 -2.77 -0.75
CA GLY A 220 19.25 -2.02 0.48
C GLY A 220 17.76 -1.99 0.84
N VAL A 221 16.98 -2.95 0.36
CA VAL A 221 15.52 -3.05 0.59
C VAL A 221 15.24 -4.27 1.47
N ALA A 222 14.92 -4.05 2.75
CA ALA A 222 14.82 -5.13 3.73
C ALA A 222 13.56 -6.01 3.58
N VAL A 223 12.47 -5.43 3.13
CA VAL A 223 11.19 -6.11 2.90
C VAL A 223 10.80 -6.01 1.43
N GLU A 224 10.22 -7.07 0.91
CA GLU A 224 9.63 -7.07 -0.42
C GLU A 224 8.60 -5.93 -0.54
N PRO A 225 8.72 -5.08 -1.57
CA PRO A 225 7.85 -3.91 -1.73
C PRO A 225 6.53 -4.19 -2.45
N TYR A 226 6.41 -5.34 -3.12
CA TYR A 226 5.27 -5.66 -3.98
C TYR A 226 4.84 -7.12 -3.85
N GLY A 227 3.62 -7.40 -4.29
CA GLY A 227 3.00 -8.71 -4.25
C GLY A 227 2.01 -8.83 -3.10
N THR A 228 0.75 -9.14 -3.40
CA THR A 228 -0.32 -9.22 -2.42
C THR A 228 -0.78 -10.66 -2.31
N VAL A 229 -0.90 -11.20 -1.10
CA VAL A 229 -1.53 -12.52 -0.92
C VAL A 229 -2.99 -12.41 -1.29
N VAL A 230 -3.43 -13.27 -2.19
CA VAL A 230 -4.84 -13.42 -2.55
C VAL A 230 -5.25 -14.87 -2.38
N THR A 231 -6.52 -15.06 -2.01
CA THR A 231 -7.13 -16.37 -1.96
C THR A 231 -7.92 -16.59 -3.23
N ALA A 232 -7.48 -17.54 -4.05
CA ALA A 232 -8.19 -17.98 -5.23
C ALA A 232 -8.61 -19.44 -5.03
N ARG A 233 -9.91 -19.72 -5.10
CA ARG A 233 -10.45 -21.09 -5.04
C ARG A 233 -9.97 -21.86 -3.78
N GLY A 234 -9.88 -21.16 -2.65
CA GLY A 234 -9.41 -21.72 -1.37
C GLY A 234 -7.90 -21.94 -1.26
N ARG A 235 -7.11 -21.45 -2.22
CA ARG A 235 -5.64 -21.52 -2.23
C ARG A 235 -5.03 -20.13 -2.14
N GLU A 236 -3.99 -19.97 -1.34
CA GLU A 236 -3.23 -18.72 -1.28
C GLU A 236 -2.18 -18.64 -2.39
N LEU A 237 -2.16 -17.52 -3.11
CA LEU A 237 -1.15 -17.18 -4.11
C LEU A 237 -0.71 -15.72 -3.94
N VAL A 238 0.48 -15.38 -4.41
CA VAL A 238 0.95 -13.99 -4.46
C VAL A 238 0.55 -13.39 -5.80
N SER A 239 -0.30 -12.37 -5.76
CA SER A 239 -0.72 -11.57 -6.90
C SER A 239 0.24 -10.41 -7.14
N GLY A 240 0.60 -10.16 -8.40
CA GLY A 240 1.36 -8.98 -8.78
C GLY A 240 1.62 -8.93 -10.28
N THR A 241 2.30 -7.87 -10.73
CA THR A 241 2.51 -7.65 -12.16
C THR A 241 3.72 -8.40 -12.70
N VAL A 242 3.64 -8.83 -13.96
CA VAL A 242 4.68 -9.63 -14.66
C VAL A 242 5.40 -8.82 -15.74
N SER A 243 6.65 -9.17 -16.06
CA SER A 243 7.20 -8.92 -17.39
C SER A 243 7.93 -10.14 -17.96
N HIS A 244 8.68 -9.96 -19.03
CA HIS A 244 9.44 -11.05 -19.66
C HIS A 244 10.90 -10.65 -19.84
N PHE A 245 11.79 -11.63 -19.76
CA PHE A 245 13.24 -11.43 -19.87
C PHE A 245 13.95 -12.68 -20.40
N GLY A 246 15.23 -12.54 -20.78
CA GLY A 246 16.08 -13.63 -21.22
C GLY A 246 16.06 -13.88 -22.74
N GLY A 247 16.95 -14.78 -23.19
CA GLY A 247 17.15 -15.14 -24.58
C GLY A 247 18.51 -14.72 -25.16
N PRO A 248 18.91 -15.22 -26.35
CA PRO A 248 20.23 -14.94 -26.96
C PRO A 248 20.50 -13.46 -27.30
N ARG A 249 19.46 -12.62 -27.26
CA ARG A 249 19.53 -11.19 -27.58
C ARG A 249 19.54 -10.30 -26.35
N ASP A 250 19.40 -10.88 -25.16
CA ASP A 250 19.44 -10.11 -23.91
C ASP A 250 20.89 -9.87 -23.47
N THR A 251 21.44 -8.74 -23.92
CA THR A 251 22.82 -8.32 -23.59
C THR A 251 22.94 -7.69 -22.20
N GLY A 252 21.82 -7.51 -21.49
CA GLY A 252 21.78 -6.90 -20.16
C GLY A 252 22.33 -7.79 -19.05
N VAL A 253 22.33 -9.12 -19.27
CA VAL A 253 22.81 -10.11 -18.30
C VAL A 253 24.32 -10.29 -18.44
N GLY A 254 25.12 -10.17 -17.38
CA GLY A 254 26.57 -10.40 -17.41
C GLY A 254 26.97 -11.90 -17.35
N PRO A 255 28.16 -12.33 -17.86
CA PRO A 255 28.59 -13.73 -17.76
C PRO A 255 28.80 -14.20 -16.30
N SER A 256 29.07 -13.25 -15.41
CA SER A 256 29.29 -13.45 -13.98
C SER A 256 28.07 -13.10 -13.13
N GLU A 257 26.92 -12.80 -13.73
CA GLU A 257 25.67 -12.55 -13.00
C GLU A 257 25.18 -13.85 -12.35
N THR A 258 24.69 -13.74 -11.11
CA THR A 258 24.47 -14.91 -10.25
C THR A 258 23.01 -15.06 -9.84
N GLY A 259 22.36 -16.13 -10.29
CA GLY A 259 21.02 -16.54 -9.87
C GLY A 259 20.99 -17.98 -9.33
N ALA A 260 19.88 -18.70 -9.54
CA ALA A 260 19.85 -20.15 -9.33
C ALA A 260 20.82 -20.85 -10.31
N ILE A 261 20.99 -20.31 -11.51
CA ILE A 261 21.99 -20.71 -12.51
C ILE A 261 23.00 -19.58 -12.78
N THR A 262 24.04 -19.87 -13.57
CA THR A 262 25.07 -18.89 -13.99
C THR A 262 24.61 -18.08 -15.18
N GLY A 263 24.99 -16.80 -15.27
CA GLY A 263 24.61 -15.89 -16.36
C GLY A 263 25.00 -16.37 -17.78
N GLU A 264 26.08 -17.15 -17.94
CA GLU A 264 26.43 -17.78 -19.22
C GLU A 264 25.34 -18.73 -19.72
N VAL A 265 24.81 -19.58 -18.84
CA VAL A 265 23.72 -20.53 -19.17
C VAL A 265 22.39 -19.80 -19.38
N LEU A 266 22.18 -18.66 -18.70
CA LEU A 266 20.95 -17.86 -18.80
C LEU A 266 20.76 -17.25 -20.20
N ARG A 267 21.85 -16.84 -20.87
CA ARG A 267 21.80 -16.22 -22.21
C ARG A 267 21.45 -17.21 -23.32
N ASP A 268 21.75 -18.49 -23.13
CA ASP A 268 21.48 -19.54 -24.10
C ASP A 268 20.05 -20.11 -23.98
N LEU A 269 19.32 -19.72 -22.92
CA LEU A 269 17.92 -20.13 -22.77
C LEU A 269 17.04 -19.50 -23.85
N ASN A 270 15.90 -20.12 -24.12
CA ASN A 270 14.91 -19.64 -25.08
C ASN A 270 15.50 -19.44 -26.51
N ASP A 271 16.41 -20.34 -26.91
CA ASP A 271 16.98 -20.43 -28.26
C ASP A 271 16.53 -21.73 -28.97
N PRO A 272 15.75 -21.66 -30.07
CA PRO A 272 15.25 -20.44 -30.72
C PRO A 272 14.16 -19.73 -29.91
N LEU A 273 14.00 -18.41 -30.14
CA LEU A 273 13.03 -17.55 -29.46
C LEU A 273 11.56 -17.94 -29.70
N ASP A 274 11.26 -18.52 -30.86
CA ASP A 274 9.94 -19.04 -31.22
C ASP A 274 10.09 -20.53 -31.59
N PRO A 275 10.22 -21.40 -30.57
CA PRO A 275 10.43 -22.83 -30.78
C PRO A 275 9.15 -23.52 -31.25
N ASP A 276 9.29 -24.62 -31.97
CA ASP A 276 8.16 -25.52 -32.21
C ASP A 276 7.82 -26.32 -30.93
N PRO A 277 6.60 -26.88 -30.81
CA PRO A 277 6.20 -27.62 -29.62
C PRO A 277 7.09 -28.82 -29.28
N ALA A 278 7.69 -29.47 -30.29
CA ALA A 278 8.59 -30.62 -30.08
C ALA A 278 9.91 -30.17 -29.41
N THR A 279 10.42 -29.01 -29.80
CA THR A 279 11.61 -28.39 -29.23
C THR A 279 11.37 -27.99 -27.78
N VAL A 280 10.20 -27.41 -27.48
CA VAL A 280 9.79 -27.06 -26.12
C VAL A 280 9.67 -28.31 -25.25
N ALA A 281 9.04 -29.37 -25.75
CA ALA A 281 8.85 -30.62 -25.02
C ALA A 281 10.16 -31.36 -24.74
N ALA A 282 11.16 -31.24 -25.63
CA ALA A 282 12.46 -31.89 -25.47
C ALA A 282 13.38 -31.18 -24.46
N ARG A 283 13.18 -29.86 -24.23
CA ARG A 283 14.03 -29.03 -23.36
C ARG A 283 13.19 -28.02 -22.55
N PRO A 284 12.19 -28.46 -21.78
CA PRO A 284 11.24 -27.54 -21.12
C PRO A 284 11.93 -26.57 -20.15
N GLU A 285 13.08 -26.96 -19.58
CA GLU A 285 13.91 -26.11 -18.73
C GLU A 285 14.52 -24.90 -19.46
N ASP A 286 14.70 -24.96 -20.78
CA ASP A 286 15.18 -23.86 -21.61
C ASP A 286 14.08 -22.84 -21.92
N TYR A 287 12.81 -23.18 -21.67
CA TYR A 287 11.66 -22.39 -22.11
C TYR A 287 10.69 -22.03 -20.99
N PHE A 288 10.70 -22.69 -19.85
CA PHE A 288 9.81 -22.40 -18.71
C PHE A 288 10.61 -22.01 -17.47
N TYR A 289 10.93 -20.73 -17.38
CA TYR A 289 11.76 -20.19 -16.32
C TYR A 289 11.28 -18.82 -15.83
N VAL A 290 11.77 -18.43 -14.66
CA VAL A 290 11.38 -17.19 -13.98
C VAL A 290 12.58 -16.56 -13.26
N ALA A 291 12.63 -15.24 -13.31
CA ALA A 291 13.38 -14.44 -12.37
C ALA A 291 12.44 -13.83 -11.35
N MET A 292 12.79 -14.00 -10.09
CA MET A 292 12.07 -13.45 -8.95
C MET A 292 13.09 -13.13 -7.87
N ARG A 293 12.75 -12.24 -6.95
CA ARG A 293 13.65 -11.83 -5.87
C ARG A 293 13.75 -12.92 -4.79
N PHE A 294 14.34 -14.05 -5.14
CA PHE A 294 14.44 -15.19 -4.23
C PHE A 294 15.25 -14.86 -2.98
N ASP A 295 14.77 -15.31 -1.83
CA ASP A 295 15.57 -15.34 -0.61
C ASP A 295 16.46 -16.59 -0.62
N TYR A 296 17.78 -16.39 -0.71
CA TYR A 296 18.77 -17.45 -0.73
C TYR A 296 19.32 -17.75 0.67
N THR A 297 19.00 -16.94 1.68
CA THR A 297 19.67 -17.02 2.98
C THR A 297 19.22 -18.21 3.81
N ASN A 298 17.95 -18.57 3.72
CA ASN A 298 17.37 -19.66 4.50
C ASN A 298 17.61 -21.05 3.89
N VAL A 299 17.53 -21.17 2.57
CA VAL A 299 17.55 -22.48 1.85
C VAL A 299 18.69 -22.64 0.85
N GLY A 300 19.43 -21.56 0.56
CA GLY A 300 20.51 -21.55 -0.41
C GLY A 300 20.07 -21.67 -1.87
N ARG A 301 21.02 -21.45 -2.80
CA ARG A 301 20.78 -21.57 -4.26
C ARG A 301 20.46 -23.01 -4.70
N ALA A 302 20.87 -24.01 -3.92
CA ALA A 302 20.65 -25.42 -4.24
C ALA A 302 19.16 -25.78 -4.25
N PHE A 303 18.39 -25.29 -3.27
CA PHE A 303 16.94 -25.43 -3.23
C PHE A 303 16.28 -24.82 -4.48
N TRP A 304 16.63 -23.57 -4.79
CA TRP A 304 16.01 -22.84 -5.90
C TRP A 304 16.30 -23.44 -7.28
N ARG A 305 17.42 -24.15 -7.46
CA ARG A 305 17.68 -24.91 -8.71
C ARG A 305 16.67 -26.02 -8.97
N THR A 306 16.10 -26.59 -7.92
CA THR A 306 15.18 -27.73 -8.01
C THR A 306 13.73 -27.34 -7.76
N ALA A 307 13.47 -26.15 -7.20
CA ALA A 307 12.13 -25.67 -6.94
C ALA A 307 11.28 -25.55 -8.22
N ARG A 308 9.97 -25.62 -8.03
CA ARG A 308 8.96 -25.47 -9.08
C ARG A 308 7.99 -24.40 -8.64
N LEU A 309 7.78 -23.37 -9.46
CA LEU A 309 6.81 -22.34 -9.16
C LEU A 309 5.61 -22.47 -10.08
N LEU A 310 4.43 -22.44 -9.49
CA LEU A 310 3.18 -22.33 -10.20
C LEU A 310 2.91 -20.86 -10.51
N VAL A 311 2.63 -20.55 -11.76
CA VAL A 311 2.14 -19.23 -12.18
C VAL A 311 0.80 -19.39 -12.86
N VAL A 312 -0.22 -18.68 -12.38
CA VAL A 312 -1.58 -18.70 -12.90
C VAL A 312 -1.91 -17.32 -13.47
N ALA A 313 -2.44 -17.28 -14.68
CA ALA A 313 -3.08 -16.10 -15.23
C ALA A 313 -4.51 -16.04 -14.65
N PRO A 314 -4.79 -15.12 -13.70
CA PRO A 314 -6.07 -15.09 -12.98
C PRO A 314 -7.27 -14.89 -13.92
N GLU A 315 -7.05 -14.26 -15.07
CA GLU A 315 -8.10 -13.92 -16.04
C GLU A 315 -8.52 -15.10 -16.91
N THR A 316 -7.61 -16.04 -17.19
CA THR A 316 -7.89 -17.17 -18.10
C THR A 316 -7.94 -18.50 -17.35
N GLY A 317 -7.45 -18.56 -16.11
CA GLY A 317 -7.22 -19.81 -15.37
C GLY A 317 -6.07 -20.66 -15.95
N ARG A 318 -5.40 -20.19 -17.01
CA ARG A 318 -4.23 -20.88 -17.58
C ARG A 318 -3.09 -20.81 -16.59
N ALA A 319 -2.34 -21.90 -16.49
CA ALA A 319 -1.22 -21.97 -15.58
C ALA A 319 -0.01 -22.66 -16.23
N VAL A 320 1.17 -22.25 -15.78
CA VAL A 320 2.44 -22.85 -16.14
C VAL A 320 3.25 -23.13 -14.89
N VAL A 321 4.12 -24.14 -14.96
CA VAL A 321 5.12 -24.41 -13.94
C VAL A 321 6.49 -24.04 -14.50
N VAL A 322 7.21 -23.19 -13.77
CA VAL A 322 8.48 -22.60 -14.17
C VAL A 322 9.59 -22.90 -13.16
N ARG A 323 10.84 -22.92 -13.63
CA ARG A 323 12.03 -23.04 -12.76
C ARG A 323 12.64 -21.67 -12.43
N PRO A 324 13.12 -21.46 -11.20
CA PRO A 324 13.99 -20.34 -10.87
C PRO A 324 15.27 -20.36 -11.69
N VAL A 325 15.66 -19.23 -12.28
CA VAL A 325 16.93 -19.13 -13.00
C VAL A 325 17.75 -17.92 -12.56
N ASP A 326 17.11 -16.79 -12.36
CA ASP A 326 17.78 -15.53 -12.07
C ASP A 326 17.09 -14.74 -10.96
N TRP A 327 17.76 -13.72 -10.46
CA TRP A 327 17.21 -12.82 -9.47
C TRP A 327 16.38 -11.71 -10.14
N GLY A 328 15.20 -11.46 -9.58
CA GLY A 328 14.04 -10.85 -10.25
C GLY A 328 14.10 -9.36 -10.58
N PRO A 329 13.01 -8.84 -11.18
CA PRO A 329 12.91 -7.48 -11.67
C PRO A 329 13.26 -6.46 -10.59
N ASN A 330 13.93 -5.38 -11.03
CA ASN A 330 14.28 -4.26 -10.17
C ASN A 330 13.03 -3.70 -9.47
N THR A 331 13.14 -3.35 -8.19
CA THR A 331 12.01 -2.82 -7.40
C THR A 331 11.37 -1.58 -8.03
N ARG A 332 12.09 -0.77 -8.81
CA ARG A 332 11.50 0.40 -9.48
C ARG A 332 10.44 0.05 -10.54
N THR A 333 10.38 -1.19 -11.01
CA THR A 333 9.38 -1.62 -12.00
C THR A 333 8.02 -1.92 -11.37
N GLY A 334 7.96 -2.16 -10.04
CA GLY A 334 6.73 -2.58 -9.37
C GLY A 334 6.32 -4.03 -9.63
N ARG A 335 7.13 -4.81 -10.36
CA ARG A 335 6.82 -6.18 -10.79
C ARG A 335 7.25 -7.22 -9.77
N ILE A 336 6.52 -8.33 -9.71
CA ILE A 336 6.85 -9.44 -8.82
C ILE A 336 7.73 -10.49 -9.50
N ILE A 337 7.57 -10.70 -10.81
CA ILE A 337 8.34 -11.70 -11.57
C ILE A 337 8.63 -11.23 -12.99
N ASP A 338 9.73 -11.74 -13.55
CA ASP A 338 9.96 -11.76 -14.99
C ASP A 338 9.94 -13.21 -15.48
N LEU A 339 9.17 -13.50 -16.52
CA LEU A 339 8.98 -14.83 -17.07
C LEU A 339 9.74 -15.02 -18.39
N SER A 340 9.98 -16.28 -18.75
CA SER A 340 10.43 -16.61 -20.10
C SER A 340 9.40 -16.17 -21.15
N PRO A 341 9.82 -15.80 -22.37
CA PRO A 341 8.90 -15.45 -23.46
C PRO A 341 7.88 -16.55 -23.76
N GLN A 342 8.30 -17.82 -23.70
CA GLN A 342 7.39 -18.95 -23.90
C GLN A 342 6.36 -19.07 -22.77
N ALA A 343 6.73 -18.85 -21.49
CA ALA A 343 5.76 -18.88 -20.38
C ALA A 343 4.73 -17.74 -20.49
N VAL A 344 5.16 -16.54 -20.88
CA VAL A 344 4.25 -15.41 -21.14
C VAL A 344 3.27 -15.73 -22.28
N LYS A 345 3.77 -16.31 -23.38
CA LYS A 345 2.95 -16.77 -24.51
C LYS A 345 1.90 -17.81 -24.09
N GLU A 346 2.29 -18.78 -23.26
CA GLU A 346 1.40 -19.84 -22.77
C GLU A 346 0.43 -19.39 -21.66
N LEU A 347 0.74 -18.33 -20.92
CA LEU A 347 -0.22 -17.72 -19.99
C LEU A 347 -1.19 -16.78 -20.72
N GLY A 348 -0.79 -16.25 -21.88
CA GLY A 348 -1.57 -15.26 -22.61
C GLY A 348 -1.57 -13.88 -21.93
N VAL A 349 -0.51 -13.58 -21.17
CA VAL A 349 -0.35 -12.32 -20.42
C VAL A 349 0.61 -11.38 -21.16
N ALA A 350 0.49 -10.09 -20.90
CA ALA A 350 1.40 -9.05 -21.36
C ALA A 350 2.23 -8.50 -20.18
N THR A 351 3.19 -7.64 -20.51
CA THR A 351 3.90 -6.90 -19.46
C THR A 351 2.93 -6.01 -18.68
N ASP A 352 3.11 -6.00 -17.37
CA ASP A 352 2.28 -5.33 -16.36
C ASP A 352 0.89 -5.94 -16.14
N ASP A 353 0.55 -7.06 -16.79
CA ASP A 353 -0.62 -7.85 -16.43
C ASP A 353 -0.43 -8.53 -15.07
N ALA A 354 -1.55 -8.81 -14.39
CA ALA A 354 -1.52 -9.53 -13.12
C ALA A 354 -1.31 -11.03 -13.34
N VAL A 355 -0.47 -11.64 -12.50
CA VAL A 355 -0.29 -13.08 -12.38
C VAL A 355 -0.35 -13.46 -10.91
N LEU A 356 -0.69 -14.72 -10.66
CA LEU A 356 -0.67 -15.32 -9.34
C LEU A 356 0.47 -16.33 -9.25
N VAL A 357 1.25 -16.29 -8.17
CA VAL A 357 2.45 -17.12 -8.00
C VAL A 357 2.36 -17.92 -6.70
N ALA A 358 2.69 -19.20 -6.76
CA ALA A 358 2.81 -20.09 -5.62
C ALA A 358 3.94 -21.10 -5.86
N PHE A 359 4.29 -21.90 -4.86
CA PHE A 359 5.03 -23.14 -5.11
C PHE A 359 4.13 -24.14 -5.83
N ALA A 360 4.73 -24.90 -6.73
CA ALA A 360 4.17 -26.14 -7.22
C ALA A 360 4.74 -27.31 -6.42
N ALA A 361 3.98 -28.41 -6.33
CA ALA A 361 4.41 -29.63 -5.66
C ALA A 361 5.78 -30.08 -6.20
N ALA A 362 6.67 -30.51 -5.30
CA ALA A 362 8.00 -30.94 -5.68
C ALA A 362 7.95 -32.05 -6.75
N GLY A 363 8.76 -31.90 -7.81
CA GLY A 363 8.78 -32.85 -8.93
C GLY A 363 7.74 -32.61 -10.02
N THR A 364 6.87 -31.61 -9.89
CA THR A 364 5.95 -31.23 -10.97
C THR A 364 6.73 -30.88 -12.26
N PRO A 365 6.35 -31.43 -13.43
CA PRO A 365 7.00 -31.11 -14.70
C PRO A 365 6.93 -29.62 -15.03
N LEU A 366 7.97 -29.09 -15.69
CA LEU A 366 7.95 -27.74 -16.24
C LEU A 366 7.06 -27.68 -17.48
N GLY A 367 6.32 -26.59 -17.64
CA GLY A 367 5.44 -26.37 -18.78
C GLY A 367 4.01 -26.02 -18.42
N VAL A 368 3.12 -26.12 -19.40
CA VAL A 368 1.68 -25.85 -19.23
C VAL A 368 1.06 -26.89 -18.30
N VAL A 369 0.29 -26.43 -17.30
CA VAL A 369 -0.48 -27.33 -16.45
C VAL A 369 -1.71 -27.80 -17.22
N GLN A 370 -1.75 -29.08 -17.56
CA GLN A 370 -2.85 -29.69 -18.33
C GLN A 370 -3.87 -30.39 -17.42
N GLY A 371 -5.12 -30.48 -17.90
CA GLY A 371 -6.30 -30.97 -17.18
C GLY A 371 -6.39 -32.47 -16.88
N ASP A 372 -5.45 -33.29 -17.33
CA ASP A 372 -5.50 -34.74 -17.13
C ASP A 372 -4.41 -35.20 -16.14
N LEU A 373 -4.68 -35.02 -14.85
CA LEU A 373 -4.04 -35.83 -13.80
C LEU A 373 -4.95 -37.03 -13.48
N PRO A 374 -4.41 -38.24 -13.24
CA PRO A 374 -5.23 -39.43 -13.03
C PRO A 374 -6.15 -39.27 -11.80
N PRO A 375 -7.37 -39.84 -11.86
CA PRO A 375 -8.39 -39.61 -10.85
C PRO A 375 -7.94 -40.11 -9.48
N VAL A 376 -8.07 -39.26 -8.47
CA VAL A 376 -8.08 -39.67 -7.07
C VAL A 376 -9.39 -40.43 -6.84
N GLU A 377 -9.30 -41.67 -6.35
CA GLU A 377 -10.48 -42.48 -6.00
C GLU A 377 -11.35 -41.76 -4.97
N PRO A 378 -12.68 -41.79 -5.12
CA PRO A 378 -13.59 -41.20 -4.13
C PRO A 378 -13.55 -42.01 -2.83
N PRO A 379 -13.64 -41.36 -1.66
CA PRO A 379 -13.70 -42.07 -0.38
C PRO A 379 -15.03 -42.85 -0.26
N PRO A 380 -15.03 -43.98 0.49
CA PRO A 380 -16.22 -44.82 0.66
C PRO A 380 -17.31 -44.08 1.46
N PRO A 381 -18.60 -44.45 1.27
CA PRO A 381 -19.73 -43.74 1.88
C PRO A 381 -19.75 -43.93 3.41
N GLU A 382 -19.83 -42.81 4.12
CA GLU A 382 -19.97 -42.74 5.58
C GLU A 382 -21.41 -43.03 6.03
N GLU A 383 -21.52 -43.71 7.19
CA GLU A 383 -22.75 -44.00 7.92
C GLU A 383 -23.45 -42.72 8.42
N PRO A 384 -24.78 -42.74 8.67
CA PRO A 384 -25.52 -41.53 9.02
C PRO A 384 -25.10 -40.97 10.40
N PRO A 385 -24.99 -39.64 10.54
CA PRO A 385 -24.39 -39.03 11.71
C PRO A 385 -25.33 -39.05 12.93
N PRO A 386 -24.77 -39.14 14.15
CA PRO A 386 -25.48 -38.85 15.39
C PRO A 386 -25.85 -37.34 15.47
N PRO A 387 -26.76 -36.94 16.36
CA PRO A 387 -27.36 -35.60 16.33
C PRO A 387 -26.30 -34.49 16.49
N GLU A 388 -26.42 -33.45 15.66
CA GLU A 388 -25.49 -32.34 15.51
C GLU A 388 -25.19 -31.60 16.82
N GLU A 389 -23.92 -31.57 17.19
CA GLU A 389 -23.33 -30.48 17.96
C GLU A 389 -23.16 -29.24 17.05
N PRO A 390 -23.29 -28.02 17.58
CA PRO A 390 -23.15 -26.79 16.80
C PRO A 390 -21.76 -26.71 16.13
N PRO A 391 -21.65 -26.10 14.94
CA PRO A 391 -20.41 -26.08 14.17
C PRO A 391 -19.27 -25.38 14.96
N PRO A 392 -18.02 -25.84 14.84
CA PRO A 392 -16.87 -25.38 15.64
C PRO A 392 -16.50 -23.89 15.48
N ASP A 393 -17.13 -23.16 14.55
CA ASP A 393 -16.96 -21.72 14.34
C ASP A 393 -18.15 -20.86 14.83
N ALA A 394 -19.23 -21.48 15.31
CA ALA A 394 -20.34 -20.75 15.92
C ALA A 394 -19.83 -19.92 17.11
N CYS A 395 -20.37 -18.72 17.29
CA CYS A 395 -20.07 -17.93 18.49
C CYS A 395 -20.64 -18.66 19.71
N PRO A 396 -19.81 -19.02 20.72
CA PRO A 396 -20.31 -19.66 21.93
C PRO A 396 -21.35 -18.78 22.62
N ALA A 397 -22.34 -19.39 23.29
CA ALA A 397 -23.48 -18.66 23.87
C ALA A 397 -23.09 -17.71 25.02
N ASP A 398 -21.96 -17.97 25.66
CA ASP A 398 -21.38 -17.20 26.76
C ASP A 398 -20.24 -16.27 26.30
N VAL A 399 -20.05 -16.11 24.99
CA VAL A 399 -19.01 -15.29 24.38
C VAL A 399 -19.66 -14.26 23.46
N VAL A 400 -19.12 -13.05 23.46
CA VAL A 400 -19.48 -12.00 22.49
C VAL A 400 -18.51 -12.09 21.31
N CYS A 401 -19.00 -12.30 20.09
CA CYS A 401 -18.15 -12.34 18.90
C CYS A 401 -18.44 -11.15 17.98
N PRO A 402 -17.69 -10.04 18.07
CA PRO A 402 -17.80 -8.93 17.13
C PRO A 402 -17.59 -9.41 15.69
N THR A 403 -18.44 -8.96 14.77
CA THR A 403 -18.31 -9.27 13.33
C THR A 403 -17.49 -8.23 12.56
N ALA A 404 -17.18 -7.10 13.18
CA ALA A 404 -16.37 -6.02 12.63
C ALA A 404 -15.76 -5.18 13.75
N LEU A 405 -14.67 -4.46 13.45
CA LEU A 405 -14.05 -3.46 14.31
C LEU A 405 -14.04 -2.09 13.62
N PRO A 406 -14.21 -0.97 14.35
CA PRO A 406 -14.38 -0.89 15.80
C PRO A 406 -15.73 -1.47 16.26
N PHE A 407 -15.74 -2.02 17.47
CA PHE A 407 -16.92 -2.60 18.10
C PHE A 407 -17.11 -2.01 19.49
N GLU A 408 -18.33 -1.64 19.82
CA GLU A 408 -18.70 -1.14 21.15
C GLU A 408 -19.79 -2.01 21.75
N HIS A 409 -19.67 -2.28 23.05
CA HIS A 409 -20.64 -3.07 23.79
C HIS A 409 -20.78 -2.57 25.21
N ARG A 410 -22.02 -2.60 25.72
CA ARG A 410 -22.33 -2.35 27.12
C ARG A 410 -22.68 -3.66 27.77
N ALA A 411 -22.02 -3.98 28.86
CA ALA A 411 -22.21 -5.23 29.59
C ALA A 411 -22.01 -4.99 31.08
N SER A 412 -22.12 -6.06 31.86
CA SER A 412 -21.89 -6.04 33.30
C SER A 412 -21.13 -7.31 33.66
N THR A 413 -20.04 -7.18 34.43
CA THR A 413 -19.41 -8.36 35.06
C THR A 413 -20.30 -8.92 36.16
N ARG A 414 -21.22 -8.11 36.72
CA ARG A 414 -22.17 -8.57 37.71
C ARG A 414 -23.15 -9.60 37.12
N GLY A 415 -23.02 -10.84 37.54
CA GLY A 415 -23.89 -11.94 37.10
C GLY A 415 -23.66 -12.33 35.63
N ALA A 416 -22.44 -12.11 35.12
CA ALA A 416 -22.04 -12.64 33.82
C ALA A 416 -22.15 -14.19 33.80
N ALA A 417 -22.31 -14.74 32.60
CA ALA A 417 -22.58 -16.18 32.44
C ALA A 417 -21.37 -17.07 32.71
N ARG A 418 -20.16 -16.50 32.70
CA ARG A 418 -18.89 -17.17 32.90
C ARG A 418 -18.24 -16.64 34.18
N ASP A 419 -17.63 -17.55 34.93
CA ASP A 419 -16.95 -17.35 36.22
C ASP A 419 -15.86 -18.42 36.28
N ALA A 420 -14.77 -18.20 35.54
CA ALA A 420 -13.76 -19.22 35.27
C ALA A 420 -12.31 -18.72 35.35
N PHE A 421 -12.08 -17.41 35.33
CA PHE A 421 -10.75 -16.82 35.33
C PHE A 421 -10.56 -15.88 36.52
N ASP A 422 -9.80 -16.29 37.53
CA ASP A 422 -9.57 -15.45 38.71
C ASP A 422 -8.21 -14.73 38.70
N ARG A 423 -7.30 -15.17 37.81
CA ARG A 423 -5.89 -14.74 37.73
C ARG A 423 -5.33 -14.94 36.33
N TYR A 424 -4.45 -14.03 35.90
CA TYR A 424 -3.85 -14.05 34.55
C TYR A 424 -2.31 -14.01 34.62
N ALA A 425 -1.62 -14.63 33.66
CA ALA A 425 -0.14 -14.70 33.67
C ALA A 425 0.55 -13.33 33.57
N CYS A 426 -0.10 -12.34 32.97
CA CYS A 426 0.36 -10.95 32.91
C CYS A 426 0.27 -10.23 34.26
N ALA A 427 -0.52 -10.73 35.22
CA ALA A 427 -0.68 -10.16 36.56
C ALA A 427 -1.06 -11.24 37.60
N PRO A 428 -0.16 -12.20 37.90
CA PRO A 428 -0.51 -13.40 38.68
C PRO A 428 -0.90 -13.11 40.14
N ASP A 429 -0.47 -11.97 40.67
CA ASP A 429 -0.73 -11.55 42.05
C ASP A 429 -2.02 -10.73 42.20
N THR A 430 -2.64 -10.30 41.09
CA THR A 430 -3.93 -9.62 41.10
C THR A 430 -5.03 -10.64 41.34
N ASP A 431 -5.98 -10.30 42.21
CA ASP A 431 -7.19 -11.07 42.43
C ASP A 431 -8.31 -10.46 41.59
N GLU A 432 -8.80 -11.23 40.63
CA GLU A 432 -9.90 -10.86 39.75
C GLU A 432 -11.03 -11.90 39.84
N SER A 433 -11.17 -12.51 41.02
CA SER A 433 -12.21 -13.53 41.23
C SER A 433 -13.61 -12.95 41.01
N GLY A 434 -14.44 -13.68 40.28
CA GLY A 434 -15.83 -13.33 40.00
C GLY A 434 -16.17 -13.51 38.52
N PRO A 435 -17.41 -13.17 38.12
CA PRO A 435 -17.85 -13.45 36.77
C PRO A 435 -17.25 -12.48 35.72
N GLU A 436 -16.72 -13.04 34.64
CA GLU A 436 -16.11 -12.30 33.53
C GLU A 436 -16.99 -12.25 32.26
N VAL A 437 -16.71 -11.28 31.39
CA VAL A 437 -17.30 -11.21 30.04
C VAL A 437 -16.20 -11.41 29.00
N VAL A 438 -16.41 -12.42 28.15
CA VAL A 438 -15.43 -12.84 27.14
C VAL A 438 -15.85 -12.40 25.74
N TYR A 439 -14.90 -11.86 24.99
CA TYR A 439 -15.04 -11.46 23.60
C TYR A 439 -14.09 -12.28 22.73
N ARG A 440 -14.59 -12.86 21.64
CA ARG A 440 -13.76 -13.54 20.61
C ARG A 440 -13.53 -12.58 19.45
N VAL A 441 -12.29 -12.17 19.24
CA VAL A 441 -11.91 -11.18 18.23
C VAL A 441 -11.10 -11.86 17.11
N ASP A 442 -11.66 -11.91 15.92
CA ASP A 442 -10.96 -12.41 14.73
C ASP A 442 -10.22 -11.24 14.05
N VAL A 443 -8.89 -11.31 14.01
CA VAL A 443 -7.97 -10.30 13.47
C VAL A 443 -7.57 -10.70 12.04
N PRO A 444 -8.02 -10.02 10.99
CA PRO A 444 -7.81 -10.45 9.60
C PRO A 444 -6.44 -10.03 9.04
N VAL A 445 -5.83 -9.00 9.62
CA VAL A 445 -4.55 -8.42 9.19
C VAL A 445 -3.77 -7.98 10.42
N GLN A 446 -2.44 -7.92 10.33
CA GLN A 446 -1.64 -7.41 11.44
C GLN A 446 -2.05 -5.98 11.81
N GLY A 447 -2.22 -5.73 13.10
CA GLY A 447 -2.58 -4.41 13.62
C GLY A 447 -2.48 -4.35 15.13
N LEU A 448 -2.53 -3.12 15.66
CA LEU A 448 -2.60 -2.88 17.10
C LEU A 448 -4.05 -3.08 17.54
N LEU A 449 -4.32 -4.20 18.22
CA LEU A 449 -5.60 -4.45 18.88
C LEU A 449 -5.63 -3.62 20.16
N THR A 450 -6.59 -2.70 20.25
CA THR A 450 -6.79 -1.85 21.43
C THR A 450 -8.13 -2.15 22.06
N VAL A 451 -8.14 -2.21 23.38
CA VAL A 451 -9.33 -2.35 24.23
C VAL A 451 -9.43 -1.11 25.10
N SER A 452 -10.62 -0.52 25.21
CA SER A 452 -10.84 0.64 26.06
C SER A 452 -12.18 0.54 26.78
N LEU A 453 -12.13 0.66 28.10
CA LEU A 453 -13.29 0.94 28.94
C LEU A 453 -13.47 2.45 29.02
N PHE A 454 -14.70 2.93 28.85
CA PHE A 454 -14.94 4.37 28.73
C PHE A 454 -16.21 4.89 29.43
N GLU A 455 -17.03 4.00 29.99
CA GLU A 455 -18.17 4.37 30.83
C GLU A 455 -18.38 3.31 31.90
N GLY A 456 -18.79 3.74 33.10
CA GLY A 456 -19.10 2.86 34.23
C GLY A 456 -19.38 3.70 35.50
N PRO A 457 -20.09 3.16 36.50
CA PRO A 457 -20.19 3.76 37.83
C PRO A 457 -18.81 3.89 38.50
N ALA A 458 -18.60 4.92 39.32
CA ALA A 458 -17.31 5.17 39.98
C ALA A 458 -16.93 4.12 41.05
N ASP A 459 -17.88 3.30 41.46
CA ASP A 459 -17.73 2.18 42.38
C ASP A 459 -17.49 0.83 41.67
N VAL A 460 -17.39 0.83 40.34
CA VAL A 460 -17.04 -0.34 39.52
C VAL A 460 -15.57 -0.23 39.10
N ASP A 461 -14.84 -1.31 39.28
CA ASP A 461 -13.44 -1.44 38.89
C ASP A 461 -13.30 -2.78 38.15
N VAL A 462 -13.32 -2.70 36.82
CA VAL A 462 -13.13 -3.86 35.94
C VAL A 462 -11.88 -3.63 35.11
N ASP A 463 -11.09 -4.67 34.95
CA ASP A 463 -9.84 -4.70 34.20
C ASP A 463 -10.05 -5.44 32.86
N VAL A 464 -9.18 -5.15 31.90
CA VAL A 464 -9.21 -5.77 30.57
C VAL A 464 -7.96 -6.57 30.28
N HIS A 465 -8.14 -7.72 29.65
CA HIS A 465 -7.09 -8.67 29.30
C HIS A 465 -7.18 -9.04 27.82
N ILE A 466 -6.05 -9.01 27.11
CA ILE A 466 -5.92 -9.56 25.75
C ILE A 466 -5.18 -10.88 25.85
N LEU A 467 -5.77 -11.97 25.34
CA LEU A 467 -5.20 -13.32 25.37
C LEU A 467 -5.04 -13.88 23.95
N SER A 468 -3.97 -14.66 23.71
CA SER A 468 -3.79 -15.38 22.43
C SER A 468 -4.60 -16.67 22.35
N ASP A 469 -5.06 -17.20 23.47
CA ASP A 469 -5.97 -18.34 23.57
C ASP A 469 -6.94 -18.09 24.74
N LEU A 470 -8.04 -18.82 24.82
CA LEU A 470 -9.00 -18.71 25.93
C LEU A 470 -8.48 -19.46 27.17
N ASP A 471 -7.28 -19.05 27.61
CA ASP A 471 -6.53 -19.59 28.73
C ASP A 471 -5.83 -18.40 29.44
N PRO A 472 -6.01 -18.21 30.75
CA PRO A 472 -5.40 -17.11 31.49
C PRO A 472 -3.86 -17.10 31.45
N SER A 473 -3.24 -18.25 31.17
CA SER A 473 -1.78 -18.35 30.97
C SER A 473 -1.31 -17.76 29.64
N ALA A 474 -2.22 -17.55 28.69
CA ALA A 474 -1.98 -16.99 27.37
C ALA A 474 -2.17 -15.46 27.32
N CYS A 475 -2.11 -14.77 28.46
CA CYS A 475 -2.27 -13.32 28.54
C CYS A 475 -1.12 -12.57 27.85
N LEU A 476 -1.47 -11.74 26.87
CA LEU A 476 -0.55 -10.90 26.10
C LEU A 476 -0.41 -9.50 26.66
N ASP A 477 -1.49 -8.94 27.20
CA ASP A 477 -1.54 -7.59 27.79
C ASP A 477 -2.70 -7.47 28.77
N ARG A 478 -2.54 -6.58 29.76
CA ARG A 478 -3.57 -6.23 30.75
C ARG A 478 -3.57 -4.73 30.97
N GLY A 479 -4.74 -4.16 31.24
CA GLY A 479 -4.80 -2.85 31.90
C GLY A 479 -6.13 -2.56 32.57
N HIS A 480 -6.11 -1.51 33.39
CA HIS A 480 -7.27 -1.05 34.16
C HIS A 480 -8.36 -0.50 33.24
N GLU A 481 -8.10 0.57 32.51
CA GLU A 481 -9.07 1.12 31.55
C GLU A 481 -8.73 0.75 30.09
N HIS A 482 -7.46 0.47 29.81
CA HIS A 482 -6.94 0.36 28.46
C HIS A 482 -5.93 -0.79 28.36
N SER A 483 -6.01 -1.56 27.28
CA SER A 483 -5.02 -2.58 26.92
C SER A 483 -4.74 -2.48 25.42
N ALA A 484 -3.50 -2.74 25.03
CA ALA A 484 -3.08 -2.69 23.64
C ALA A 484 -2.00 -3.72 23.33
N ARG A 485 -2.15 -4.38 22.18
CA ARG A 485 -1.15 -5.33 21.69
C ARG A 485 -1.06 -5.32 20.17
N LEU A 486 0.15 -5.27 19.64
CA LEU A 486 0.39 -5.53 18.22
C LEU A 486 0.26 -7.03 17.97
N VAL A 487 -0.72 -7.40 17.16
CA VAL A 487 -1.12 -8.79 16.94
C VAL A 487 -1.06 -9.16 15.46
N ALA A 488 -0.60 -10.37 15.16
CA ALA A 488 -0.63 -10.96 13.83
C ALA A 488 -2.05 -11.42 13.46
N PRO A 489 -2.37 -11.67 12.18
CA PRO A 489 -3.66 -12.25 11.79
C PRO A 489 -3.94 -13.54 12.56
N GLY A 490 -5.14 -13.67 13.11
CA GLY A 490 -5.49 -14.80 13.96
C GLY A 490 -6.69 -14.50 14.86
N ARG A 491 -7.03 -15.46 15.70
CA ARG A 491 -8.11 -15.33 16.69
C ARG A 491 -7.51 -14.98 18.05
N TYR A 492 -8.09 -13.99 18.71
CA TYR A 492 -7.71 -13.53 20.05
C TYR A 492 -8.94 -13.45 20.94
N TRP A 493 -8.69 -13.38 22.24
CA TRP A 493 -9.72 -13.27 23.25
C TRP A 493 -9.50 -12.00 24.06
N VAL A 494 -10.58 -11.27 24.31
CA VAL A 494 -10.57 -10.16 25.25
C VAL A 494 -11.46 -10.54 26.42
N VAL A 495 -10.93 -10.44 27.63
CA VAL A 495 -11.67 -10.72 28.85
C VAL A 495 -11.78 -9.44 29.66
N VAL A 496 -13.00 -9.06 30.01
CA VAL A 496 -13.28 -7.97 30.94
C VAL A 496 -13.71 -8.60 32.26
N ASP A 497 -12.97 -8.29 33.31
CA ASP A 497 -13.05 -8.98 34.59
C ASP A 497 -13.07 -8.01 35.76
N SER A 498 -13.61 -8.42 36.90
CA SER A 498 -13.77 -7.53 38.06
C SER A 498 -12.53 -7.56 38.95
N TRP A 499 -12.07 -6.40 39.38
CA TRP A 499 -11.02 -6.33 40.39
C TRP A 499 -11.57 -6.66 41.78
N VAL A 500 -10.80 -7.43 42.56
CA VAL A 500 -11.12 -7.74 43.96
C VAL A 500 -10.15 -7.02 44.90
N GLY A 501 -10.74 -6.19 45.77
CA GLY A 501 -10.01 -5.47 46.80
C GLY A 501 -9.33 -6.39 47.80
N ARG A 502 -8.31 -5.85 48.49
CA ARG A 502 -7.57 -6.60 49.54
C ARG A 502 -8.45 -7.04 50.72
N ASP A 503 -9.61 -6.43 50.88
CA ASP A 503 -10.62 -6.78 51.89
C ASP A 503 -11.63 -7.85 51.39
N GLY A 504 -11.46 -8.33 50.15
CA GLY A 504 -12.34 -9.28 49.49
C GLY A 504 -13.56 -8.65 48.83
N THR A 505 -13.64 -7.32 48.75
CA THR A 505 -14.73 -6.63 48.04
C THR A 505 -14.52 -6.76 46.53
N GLU A 506 -15.44 -7.44 45.85
CA GLU A 506 -15.52 -7.48 44.38
C GLU A 506 -16.13 -6.18 43.86
N TYR A 507 -15.46 -5.52 42.91
CA TYR A 507 -15.90 -4.24 42.33
C TYR A 507 -16.61 -4.43 40.98
N SER A 508 -17.50 -5.43 40.89
CA SER A 508 -18.22 -5.76 39.66
C SER A 508 -19.38 -4.83 39.33
N GLY A 509 -19.65 -4.67 38.04
CA GLY A 509 -20.80 -3.91 37.58
C GLY A 509 -20.73 -3.53 36.11
N ASP A 510 -21.52 -2.52 35.78
CA ASP A 510 -21.78 -2.11 34.40
C ASP A 510 -20.59 -1.35 33.81
N TYR A 511 -20.26 -1.67 32.56
CA TYR A 511 -19.22 -0.98 31.81
C TYR A 511 -19.59 -0.84 30.33
N ALA A 512 -18.89 0.07 29.63
CA ALA A 512 -18.85 0.11 28.18
C ALA A 512 -17.43 -0.16 27.68
N VAL A 513 -17.29 -1.10 26.75
CA VAL A 513 -16.00 -1.46 26.13
C VAL A 513 -16.00 -1.11 24.65
N ARG A 514 -14.85 -0.65 24.17
CA ARG A 514 -14.52 -0.47 22.76
C ARG A 514 -13.36 -1.40 22.40
N LEU A 515 -13.57 -2.20 21.35
CA LEU A 515 -12.53 -2.99 20.69
C LEU A 515 -12.21 -2.34 19.36
N ASN A 516 -10.94 -2.17 19.04
CA ASN A 516 -10.52 -1.59 17.78
C ASN A 516 -9.23 -2.23 17.26
N LEU A 517 -9.01 -2.19 15.95
CA LEU A 517 -7.82 -2.69 15.29
C LEU A 517 -7.21 -1.60 14.42
N ILE A 518 -6.07 -1.08 14.84
CA ILE A 518 -5.35 -0.03 14.11
C ILE A 518 -4.28 -0.66 13.23
N THR A 519 -4.41 -0.50 11.91
CA THR A 519 -3.49 -1.09 10.92
C THR A 519 -2.55 -0.03 10.32
N ALA A 520 -1.42 -0.47 9.78
CA ALA A 520 -0.52 0.42 9.04
C ALA A 520 -1.21 1.04 7.81
N ASP A 521 -2.11 0.30 7.18
CA ASP A 521 -2.94 0.79 6.06
C ASP A 521 -3.89 1.90 6.53
N ALA A 522 -4.48 1.79 7.72
CA ALA A 522 -5.30 2.85 8.30
C ALA A 522 -4.49 4.14 8.48
N PHE A 523 -3.25 4.06 8.98
CA PHE A 523 -2.36 5.23 9.08
C PHE A 523 -1.99 5.81 7.71
N THR A 524 -1.73 4.94 6.74
CA THR A 524 -1.40 5.35 5.36
C THR A 524 -2.59 6.04 4.68
N ALA A 525 -3.81 5.54 4.90
CA ALA A 525 -5.04 6.17 4.43
C ALA A 525 -5.25 7.58 5.02
N GLN A 526 -4.74 7.84 6.23
CA GLN A 526 -4.73 9.16 6.88
C GLN A 526 -3.58 10.07 6.41
N GLY A 527 -2.76 9.60 5.47
CA GLY A 527 -1.71 10.37 4.80
C GLY A 527 -0.31 10.25 5.43
N LEU A 528 -0.14 9.40 6.46
CA LEU A 528 1.18 9.03 6.96
C LEU A 528 1.95 8.28 5.86
N SER A 529 3.29 8.37 5.79
CA SER A 529 4.02 7.58 4.79
C SER A 529 3.94 6.09 5.10
N ALA A 530 3.86 5.26 4.05
CA ALA A 530 3.88 3.80 4.20
C ALA A 530 5.16 3.32 4.93
N THR A 531 6.27 4.05 4.75
CA THR A 531 7.53 3.78 5.46
C THR A 531 7.49 4.11 6.95
N ALA A 532 6.59 5.00 7.40
CA ALA A 532 6.46 5.36 8.81
C ALA A 532 5.39 4.52 9.53
N ALA A 533 4.34 4.09 8.83
CA ALA A 533 3.14 3.52 9.45
C ALA A 533 3.39 2.24 10.26
N GLY A 534 4.07 1.25 9.67
CA GLY A 534 4.44 0.01 10.37
C GLY A 534 5.39 0.27 11.56
N PRO A 535 6.52 0.96 11.34
CA PRO A 535 7.43 1.37 12.42
C PRO A 535 6.75 2.12 13.56
N ALA A 536 5.79 3.00 13.27
CA ALA A 536 5.07 3.75 14.29
C ALA A 536 4.23 2.84 15.19
N LEU A 537 3.54 1.83 14.63
CA LEU A 537 2.76 0.87 15.43
C LEU A 537 3.66 -0.05 16.27
N HIS A 538 4.76 -0.53 15.70
CA HIS A 538 5.75 -1.36 16.41
C HIS A 538 6.38 -0.60 17.59
N ALA A 539 6.81 0.65 17.35
CA ALA A 539 7.39 1.48 18.40
C ALA A 539 6.38 1.80 19.51
N PHE A 540 5.11 2.01 19.17
CA PHE A 540 4.06 2.21 20.16
C PHE A 540 3.86 0.95 21.02
N ASP A 541 3.71 -0.23 20.41
CA ASP A 541 3.51 -1.49 21.12
C ASP A 541 4.65 -1.78 22.10
N LEU A 542 5.91 -1.72 21.64
CA LEU A 542 7.04 -1.96 22.52
C LEU A 542 7.09 -0.98 23.71
N ALA A 543 6.80 0.30 23.48
CA ALA A 543 6.80 1.29 24.56
C ALA A 543 5.59 1.15 25.50
N TRP A 544 4.45 0.72 24.98
CA TRP A 544 3.28 0.36 25.78
C TRP A 544 3.60 -0.82 26.71
N GLN A 545 4.18 -1.89 26.16
CA GLN A 545 4.58 -3.09 26.89
C GLN A 545 5.69 -2.81 27.93
N GLU A 546 6.55 -1.81 27.68
CA GLU A 546 7.54 -1.32 28.65
C GLU A 546 6.92 -0.39 29.74
N GLY A 547 5.62 -0.12 29.70
CA GLY A 547 4.94 0.78 30.63
C GLY A 547 5.34 2.25 30.49
N GLN A 548 5.83 2.66 29.31
CA GLN A 548 6.26 4.05 29.09
C GLN A 548 5.09 5.02 29.08
N THR A 549 3.90 4.55 28.67
CA THR A 549 2.66 5.33 28.65
C THR A 549 1.47 4.45 29.04
N THR A 550 0.41 5.08 29.53
CA THR A 550 -0.92 4.49 29.68
C THR A 550 -1.94 5.14 28.73
N ARG A 551 -1.47 6.02 27.84
CA ARG A 551 -2.34 6.79 26.92
C ARG A 551 -2.36 6.14 25.55
N LEU A 552 -3.56 5.95 25.01
CA LEU A 552 -3.76 5.56 23.61
C LEU A 552 -3.70 6.75 22.63
N GLN A 553 -3.40 7.95 23.11
CA GLN A 553 -3.05 9.06 22.23
C GLN A 553 -1.59 8.93 21.80
N TYR A 554 -1.34 9.13 20.51
CA TYR A 554 -0.03 8.93 19.92
C TYR A 554 0.27 10.00 18.87
N ALA A 555 1.40 10.69 19.03
CA ALA A 555 1.87 11.66 18.06
C ALA A 555 2.93 11.04 17.14
N VAL A 556 2.75 11.15 15.83
CA VAL A 556 3.72 10.69 14.83
C VAL A 556 4.18 11.86 14.00
N LEU A 557 5.49 12.13 14.02
CA LEU A 557 6.16 13.17 13.26
C LEU A 557 7.01 12.54 12.16
N ASP A 558 6.54 12.60 10.91
CA ASP A 558 7.17 11.99 9.75
C ASP A 558 8.10 12.97 9.03
N PHE A 559 9.38 12.99 9.40
CA PHE A 559 10.37 13.84 8.76
C PHE A 559 10.74 13.40 7.34
N SER A 560 10.33 12.20 6.88
CA SER A 560 10.51 11.80 5.47
C SER A 560 9.70 12.68 4.52
N ARG A 561 8.67 13.35 5.06
CA ARG A 561 7.85 14.33 4.34
C ARG A 561 8.43 15.74 4.46
N ARG A 562 8.22 16.49 3.39
CA ARG A 562 8.61 17.91 3.31
C ARG A 562 7.86 18.73 4.35
N SER A 563 8.49 19.76 4.91
CA SER A 563 7.86 20.68 5.85
C SER A 563 6.68 21.46 5.23
N THR A 564 6.59 21.52 3.90
CA THR A 564 5.45 22.13 3.19
C THR A 564 4.21 21.24 3.17
N GLN A 565 4.34 20.00 3.61
CA GLN A 565 3.25 19.04 3.74
C GLN A 565 2.91 18.86 5.21
N GLU A 566 1.67 18.47 5.48
CA GLU A 566 1.31 17.93 6.78
C GLU A 566 2.21 16.72 7.06
N ARG A 567 2.83 16.73 8.24
CA ARG A 567 3.80 15.72 8.65
C ARG A 567 3.80 15.41 10.14
N LEU A 568 2.89 16.01 10.91
CA LEU A 568 2.61 15.65 12.29
C LEU A 568 1.17 15.18 12.39
N TRP A 569 0.97 13.96 12.89
CA TRP A 569 -0.34 13.41 13.23
C TRP A 569 -0.43 13.24 14.73
N VAL A 570 -1.60 13.51 15.29
CA VAL A 570 -1.97 13.03 16.62
C VAL A 570 -3.20 12.15 16.46
N LEU A 571 -3.06 10.91 16.90
CA LEU A 571 -4.00 9.83 16.69
C LEU A 571 -4.55 9.41 18.04
N ASP A 572 -5.85 9.16 18.09
CA ASP A 572 -6.48 8.42 19.18
C ASP A 572 -6.55 6.95 18.75
N LEU A 573 -5.70 6.10 19.31
CA LEU A 573 -5.61 4.69 18.95
C LEU A 573 -6.80 3.88 19.48
N SER A 574 -7.58 4.40 20.44
CA SER A 574 -8.81 3.74 20.89
C SER A 574 -9.91 3.82 19.82
N THR A 575 -10.02 4.97 19.15
CA THR A 575 -11.05 5.23 18.13
C THR A 575 -10.53 5.10 16.70
N GLY A 576 -9.21 5.15 16.50
CA GLY A 576 -8.58 5.30 15.19
C GLY A 576 -8.71 6.71 14.61
N ALA A 577 -9.22 7.68 15.37
CA ALA A 577 -9.46 9.03 14.89
C ALA A 577 -8.16 9.85 14.79
N VAL A 578 -8.03 10.64 13.72
CA VAL A 578 -7.00 11.67 13.61
C VAL A 578 -7.49 12.93 14.31
N GLN A 579 -6.91 13.25 15.46
CA GLN A 579 -7.23 14.44 16.23
C GLN A 579 -6.56 15.69 15.64
N PHE A 580 -5.30 15.55 15.21
CA PHE A 580 -4.55 16.62 14.57
C PHE A 580 -3.78 16.10 13.36
N LYS A 581 -3.73 16.91 12.31
CA LYS A 581 -2.90 16.70 11.13
C LYS A 581 -2.31 18.05 10.75
N LEU A 582 -1.02 18.23 11.00
CA LEU A 582 -0.39 19.55 11.01
C LEU A 582 0.91 19.58 10.21
N HIS A 583 1.21 20.77 9.69
CA HIS A 583 2.57 21.18 9.35
C HIS A 583 3.41 21.29 10.62
N ALA A 584 4.66 20.82 10.56
CA ALA A 584 5.61 20.94 11.65
C ALA A 584 6.98 21.34 11.11
N SER A 585 7.69 22.24 11.79
CA SER A 585 9.06 22.64 11.43
C SER A 585 10.09 21.57 11.82
N HIS A 586 11.35 21.79 11.42
CA HIS A 586 12.51 21.00 11.84
C HIS A 586 13.65 21.94 12.23
N GLY A 587 14.70 21.41 12.85
CA GLY A 587 15.91 22.17 13.18
C GLY A 587 16.63 22.72 11.95
N ARG A 588 17.17 23.94 12.02
CA ARG A 588 17.80 24.62 10.88
C ARG A 588 18.90 23.80 10.21
N GLU A 589 19.69 23.09 11.01
CA GLU A 589 20.80 22.27 10.52
C GLU A 589 20.37 20.83 10.14
N SER A 590 19.07 20.52 10.25
CA SER A 590 18.45 19.30 9.72
C SER A 590 18.06 19.42 8.27
N GLY A 591 17.85 20.64 7.77
CA GLY A 591 17.38 20.88 6.42
C GLY A 591 18.41 20.48 5.36
N ASN A 592 18.00 19.90 4.23
CA ASN A 592 18.90 19.61 3.10
C ASN A 592 19.47 20.93 2.54
N PRO A 593 20.78 21.03 2.21
CA PRO A 593 21.36 22.29 1.72
C PRO A 593 20.73 22.80 0.42
N SER A 594 20.25 21.88 -0.42
CA SER A 594 19.63 22.17 -1.72
C SER A 594 18.11 22.31 -1.62
N ASP A 595 17.51 21.90 -0.50
CA ASP A 595 16.07 21.93 -0.28
C ASP A 595 15.71 22.08 1.20
N LEU A 596 15.44 23.33 1.60
CA LEU A 596 15.18 23.67 3.00
C LEU A 596 13.86 23.08 3.54
N ALA A 597 12.98 22.56 2.68
CA ALA A 597 11.77 21.88 3.12
C ALA A 597 12.03 20.42 3.54
N VAL A 598 13.12 19.82 3.07
CA VAL A 598 13.49 18.43 3.37
C VAL A 598 14.36 18.40 4.63
N SER A 599 14.07 17.50 5.56
CA SER A 599 14.90 17.22 6.74
C SER A 599 15.54 15.85 6.60
N ASP A 600 16.86 15.79 6.45
CA ASP A 600 17.62 14.55 6.22
C ASP A 600 18.81 14.37 7.17
N ARG A 601 18.98 15.29 8.13
CA ARG A 601 20.07 15.27 9.10
C ARG A 601 19.55 15.44 10.52
N PHE A 602 19.87 14.49 11.38
CA PHE A 602 19.39 14.48 12.76
C PHE A 602 20.57 14.39 13.71
N SER A 603 20.36 14.76 14.96
CA SER A 603 21.41 14.65 15.97
C SER A 603 20.82 14.67 17.37
N ASN A 604 21.50 13.96 18.26
CA ASN A 604 21.29 13.99 19.69
C ASN A 604 22.24 14.96 20.42
N GLN A 605 23.14 15.64 19.71
CA GLN A 605 24.20 16.45 20.32
C GLN A 605 23.70 17.85 20.68
N GLU A 606 24.13 18.33 21.85
CA GLU A 606 23.91 19.69 22.32
C GLU A 606 24.47 20.73 21.33
N GLY A 607 23.74 21.84 21.13
CA GLY A 607 24.15 22.90 20.20
C GLY A 607 24.14 22.52 18.70
N SER A 608 23.76 21.29 18.33
CA SER A 608 23.74 20.85 16.92
C SER A 608 22.71 21.58 16.06
N ASN A 609 21.68 22.19 16.68
CA ASN A 609 20.55 22.83 16.01
C ASN A 609 19.78 21.92 15.04
N ARG A 610 19.88 20.59 15.24
CA ARG A 610 19.18 19.55 14.48
C ARG A 610 18.02 18.98 15.29
N SER A 611 16.97 18.52 14.62
CA SER A 611 15.95 17.69 15.24
C SER A 611 16.52 16.30 15.60
N SER A 612 15.84 15.61 16.52
CA SER A 612 16.14 14.21 16.88
C SER A 612 15.11 13.27 16.28
N LEU A 613 15.53 12.04 15.96
CA LEU A 613 14.63 10.94 15.64
C LEU A 613 14.30 10.14 16.91
N GLY A 614 13.41 9.17 16.77
CA GLY A 614 13.10 8.24 17.85
C GLY A 614 11.87 8.59 18.65
N LEU A 615 11.60 7.71 19.60
CA LEU A 615 10.48 7.77 20.52
C LEU A 615 10.81 8.67 21.71
N ALA A 616 9.90 9.58 22.01
CA ALA A 616 9.94 10.45 23.17
C ALA A 616 8.60 10.41 23.91
N LYS A 617 8.60 10.82 25.17
CA LYS A 617 7.42 10.97 25.99
C LYS A 617 7.17 12.44 26.29
N THR A 618 5.92 12.89 26.18
CA THR A 618 5.54 14.22 26.60
C THR A 618 5.54 14.33 28.13
N ALA A 619 5.99 15.47 28.63
CA ALA A 619 6.14 15.71 30.05
C ALA A 619 5.31 16.92 30.50
N GLU A 620 5.87 17.79 31.34
CA GLU A 620 5.19 18.97 31.83
C GLU A 620 5.17 20.13 30.81
N THR A 621 4.10 20.92 30.86
CA THR A 621 3.99 22.17 30.11
C THR A 621 4.67 23.31 30.85
N TYR A 622 5.08 24.34 30.11
CA TYR A 622 5.64 25.57 30.67
C TYR A 622 5.43 26.76 29.75
N SER A 623 5.58 27.96 30.29
CA SER A 623 5.56 29.20 29.51
C SER A 623 6.97 29.79 29.46
N GLY A 624 7.52 29.94 28.25
CA GLY A 624 8.86 30.48 28.02
C GLY A 624 8.92 31.48 26.87
N THR A 625 10.09 31.62 26.25
CA THR A 625 10.33 32.54 25.12
C THR A 625 9.44 32.25 23.90
N HIS A 626 8.98 31.01 23.76
CA HIS A 626 8.06 30.58 22.69
C HIS A 626 6.59 30.51 23.15
N GLY A 627 6.26 31.09 24.31
CA GLY A 627 4.93 30.99 24.91
C GLY A 627 4.68 29.63 25.55
N TYR A 628 3.40 29.20 25.55
CA TYR A 628 2.98 27.90 26.07
C TYR A 628 3.60 26.77 25.25
N SER A 629 4.37 25.91 25.93
CA SER A 629 5.23 24.89 25.32
C SER A 629 5.19 23.60 26.13
N LEU A 630 5.53 22.48 25.49
CA LEU A 630 5.49 21.14 26.10
C LEU A 630 6.86 20.45 26.02
N ARG A 631 7.38 20.03 27.17
CA ARG A 631 8.66 19.33 27.24
C ARG A 631 8.56 17.90 26.74
N LEU A 632 9.66 17.43 26.14
CA LEU A 632 9.83 16.08 25.64
C LEU A 632 11.01 15.41 26.34
N ASP A 633 10.80 14.16 26.76
CA ASP A 633 11.82 13.28 27.30
C ASP A 633 12.10 12.15 26.31
N GLY A 634 13.31 12.12 25.75
CA GLY A 634 13.70 11.08 24.80
C GLY A 634 13.86 9.72 25.50
N LEU A 635 13.34 8.67 24.88
CA LEU A 635 13.35 7.30 25.42
C LEU A 635 14.45 6.42 24.82
N GLU A 636 15.27 6.95 23.91
CA GLU A 636 16.31 6.20 23.20
C GLU A 636 17.71 6.74 23.52
N PRO A 637 18.47 6.02 24.38
CA PRO A 637 19.85 6.37 24.68
C PRO A 637 20.69 6.55 23.41
N GLY A 638 21.46 7.63 23.35
CA GLY A 638 22.31 7.97 22.20
C GLY A 638 21.59 8.61 21.01
N TYR A 639 20.27 8.42 20.84
CA TYR A 639 19.51 8.98 19.71
C TYR A 639 18.68 10.21 20.09
N ASN A 640 18.05 10.20 21.27
CA ASN A 640 17.24 11.33 21.71
C ASN A 640 17.20 11.58 23.23
N ASP A 641 17.93 10.80 24.03
CA ASP A 641 18.03 10.99 25.49
C ASP A 641 18.45 12.40 25.94
N ASN A 642 19.11 13.20 25.08
CA ASN A 642 19.44 14.60 25.39
C ASN A 642 18.32 15.60 25.03
N MET A 643 17.15 15.17 24.55
CA MET A 643 16.06 16.08 24.14
C MET A 643 15.73 17.13 25.21
N ARG A 644 15.61 16.71 26.47
CA ARG A 644 15.32 17.63 27.58
C ARG A 644 16.48 18.60 27.85
N ALA A 645 17.71 18.12 27.89
CA ALA A 645 18.90 18.95 28.10
C ALA A 645 19.05 20.01 26.98
N ARG A 646 18.68 19.62 25.75
CA ARG A 646 18.69 20.44 24.54
C ARG A 646 17.49 21.37 24.38
N ALA A 647 16.57 21.36 25.36
CA ALA A 647 15.32 22.10 25.32
C ALA A 647 14.50 21.86 24.02
N ILE A 648 14.46 20.62 23.54
CA ILE A 648 13.59 20.21 22.43
C ILE A 648 12.16 20.08 22.97
N VAL A 649 11.26 20.92 22.46
CA VAL A 649 9.88 21.05 22.97
C VAL A 649 8.89 21.21 21.82
N PHE A 650 7.62 20.84 22.03
CA PHE A 650 6.54 21.34 21.18
C PHE A 650 6.22 22.79 21.56
N HIS A 651 6.11 23.66 20.56
CA HIS A 651 5.68 25.04 20.75
C HIS A 651 5.02 25.61 19.48
N GLY A 652 4.25 26.68 19.66
CA GLY A 652 3.68 27.44 18.56
C GLY A 652 4.70 28.38 17.91
N ALA A 653 4.61 28.58 16.59
CA ALA A 653 5.37 29.58 15.88
C ALA A 653 4.62 30.14 14.67
N SER A 654 4.64 31.45 14.49
CA SER A 654 4.06 32.10 13.30
C SER A 654 4.78 31.71 12.00
N TYR A 655 6.05 31.31 12.08
CA TYR A 655 6.82 30.78 10.95
C TYR A 655 6.45 29.33 10.57
N ALA A 656 5.68 28.63 11.42
CA ALA A 656 5.24 27.26 11.20
C ALA A 656 3.82 27.19 10.58
N ARG A 657 3.25 28.34 10.21
CA ARG A 657 1.94 28.44 9.56
C ARG A 657 1.98 27.97 8.10
N ALA A 658 0.92 27.34 7.62
CA ALA A 658 0.84 26.80 6.25
C ALA A 658 1.05 27.88 5.16
N GLU A 659 0.64 29.12 5.43
CA GLU A 659 0.81 30.27 4.53
C GLU A 659 2.29 30.62 4.31
N VAL A 660 3.14 30.36 5.31
CA VAL A 660 4.59 30.53 5.19
C VAL A 660 5.14 29.47 4.23
N ALA A 661 4.77 28.20 4.41
CA ALA A 661 5.15 27.13 3.49
C ALA A 661 4.72 27.42 2.05
N ALA A 662 3.51 27.94 1.84
CA ALA A 662 2.98 28.28 0.52
C ALA A 662 3.73 29.44 -0.15
N SER A 663 4.22 30.41 0.62
CA SER A 663 4.88 31.61 0.08
C SER A 663 6.38 31.44 -0.17
N GLN A 664 7.11 30.75 0.71
CA GLN A 664 8.58 30.61 0.59
C GLN A 664 9.04 29.20 0.17
N GLY A 665 8.12 28.23 0.10
CA GLY A 665 8.44 26.85 -0.30
C GLY A 665 9.01 25.95 0.81
N TYR A 666 9.05 26.43 2.06
CA TYR A 666 9.43 25.67 3.28
C TYR A 666 8.85 26.35 4.53
N LEU A 667 8.77 25.67 5.67
CA LEU A 667 8.41 26.34 6.95
C LEU A 667 9.64 27.03 7.55
N GLY A 668 9.45 28.02 8.41
CA GLY A 668 10.57 28.49 9.24
C GLY A 668 11.18 27.33 10.03
N ARG A 669 12.49 27.41 10.29
CA ARG A 669 13.26 26.33 10.92
C ARG A 669 13.66 26.73 12.34
N SER A 670 13.43 25.84 13.30
CA SER A 670 13.77 26.03 14.71
C SER A 670 15.24 25.67 14.96
N LEU A 671 15.66 25.56 16.22
CA LEU A 671 16.95 24.97 16.62
C LEU A 671 16.84 23.47 16.97
N GLY A 672 15.75 22.81 16.55
CA GLY A 672 15.54 21.36 16.73
C GLY A 672 14.09 21.01 17.08
N CYS A 673 13.37 21.94 17.72
CA CYS A 673 11.99 21.80 18.13
C CYS A 673 11.02 21.55 16.96
N PRO A 674 10.05 20.63 17.10
CA PRO A 674 8.94 20.49 16.16
C PRO A 674 7.91 21.62 16.37
N ALA A 675 8.24 22.84 15.95
CA ALA A 675 7.30 23.97 16.08
C ALA A 675 6.14 23.82 15.09
N VAL A 676 4.92 24.11 15.56
CA VAL A 676 3.67 24.03 14.80
C VAL A 676 2.99 25.39 14.71
N ASP A 677 1.91 25.49 13.93
CA ASP A 677 1.11 26.70 13.82
C ASP A 677 0.67 27.21 15.22
N ASP A 678 1.02 28.45 15.53
CA ASP A 678 0.75 29.07 16.82
C ASP A 678 -0.75 29.17 17.14
N ARG A 679 -1.61 29.23 16.13
CA ARG A 679 -3.08 29.31 16.27
C ARG A 679 -3.69 28.02 16.84
N VAL A 680 -3.04 26.88 16.67
CA VAL A 680 -3.54 25.56 17.12
C VAL A 680 -2.65 24.92 18.20
N SER A 681 -1.46 25.47 18.43
CA SER A 681 -0.45 24.91 19.34
C SER A 681 -0.94 24.63 20.76
N ALA A 682 -1.78 25.49 21.33
CA ALA A 682 -2.32 25.28 22.68
C ALA A 682 -3.22 24.04 22.75
N ALA A 683 -4.17 23.91 21.80
CA ALA A 683 -5.06 22.75 21.73
C ALA A 683 -4.29 21.44 21.47
N LEU A 684 -3.26 21.48 20.62
CA LEU A 684 -2.36 20.35 20.40
C LEU A 684 -1.66 19.96 21.71
N ILE A 685 -1.03 20.92 22.39
CA ILE A 685 -0.29 20.70 23.64
C ILE A 685 -1.21 20.10 24.70
N ASP A 686 -2.40 20.65 24.89
CA ASP A 686 -3.36 20.17 25.89
C ASP A 686 -3.81 18.73 25.58
N ALA A 687 -3.95 18.36 24.30
CA ALA A 687 -4.31 17.01 23.90
C ALA A 687 -3.20 15.98 24.14
N ILE A 688 -1.93 16.37 23.97
CA ILE A 688 -0.79 15.44 24.05
C ILE A 688 0.04 15.58 25.33
N ALA A 689 -0.29 16.50 26.25
CA ALA A 689 0.44 16.63 27.51
C ALA A 689 0.22 15.42 28.43
N GLY A 690 1.19 15.18 29.31
CA GLY A 690 1.04 14.20 30.38
C GLY A 690 1.23 12.74 29.95
N GLY A 691 2.29 12.44 29.21
CA GLY A 691 2.75 11.07 28.99
C GLY A 691 2.42 10.46 27.63
N THR A 692 1.89 11.23 26.68
CA THR A 692 1.69 10.78 25.29
C THR A 692 3.04 10.47 24.63
N LEU A 693 3.09 9.39 23.86
CA LEU A 693 4.27 9.06 23.06
C LEU A 693 4.34 9.93 21.80
N VAL A 694 5.56 10.31 21.43
CA VAL A 694 5.88 11.08 20.23
C VAL A 694 6.94 10.32 19.46
N PHE A 695 6.60 9.84 18.27
CA PHE A 695 7.51 9.10 17.40
C PHE A 695 7.98 9.96 16.24
N SER A 696 9.27 10.29 16.22
CA SER A 696 9.90 11.08 15.16
C SER A 696 10.60 10.17 14.16
N TRP A 697 10.04 10.04 12.96
CA TRP A 697 10.46 9.08 11.94
C TRP A 697 11.26 9.72 10.80
N TYR A 698 12.35 9.06 10.40
CA TYR A 698 12.99 9.23 9.09
C TYR A 698 13.76 7.94 8.74
N PRO A 699 13.72 7.45 7.50
CA PRO A 699 14.44 6.25 7.08
C PRO A 699 15.92 6.58 6.79
N ASP A 700 16.71 6.90 7.82
CA ASP A 700 18.13 7.25 7.70
C ASP A 700 19.05 6.02 7.51
N GLY A 701 18.55 4.81 7.76
CA GLY A 701 19.29 3.56 7.69
C GLY A 701 20.08 3.26 8.96
N ASP A 702 20.67 4.26 9.63
CA ASP A 702 21.43 4.06 10.88
C ASP A 702 20.49 3.88 12.08
N TRP A 703 19.76 4.94 12.46
CA TRP A 703 18.79 4.85 13.56
C TRP A 703 17.65 3.89 13.22
N SER A 704 17.12 3.92 11.99
CA SER A 704 15.97 3.09 11.63
C SER A 704 16.24 1.58 11.68
N GLN A 705 17.50 1.13 11.58
CA GLN A 705 17.89 -0.28 11.73
C GLN A 705 18.36 -0.63 13.16
N SER A 706 18.78 0.39 13.92
CA SER A 706 19.41 0.21 15.22
C SER A 706 18.53 0.60 16.41
N SER A 707 17.40 1.25 16.20
CA SER A 707 16.48 1.64 17.28
C SER A 707 16.01 0.44 18.08
N ARG A 708 16.00 0.55 19.41
CA ARG A 708 15.44 -0.49 20.29
C ARG A 708 13.93 -0.62 20.16
N TYR A 709 13.25 0.43 19.67
CA TYR A 709 11.81 0.45 19.47
C TYR A 709 11.42 0.05 18.04
N LEU A 710 12.36 -0.41 17.21
CA LEU A 710 12.13 -0.90 15.84
C LEU A 710 12.68 -2.31 15.60
N ARG A 711 13.20 -2.96 16.65
CA ARG A 711 13.74 -4.32 16.59
C ARG A 711 12.79 -5.33 17.23
#